data_AF-A0A1Y4RJF4-F1
#
_entry.id   AF-A0A1Y4RJF4-F1
#
_cell.length_a   1.000
_cell.length_b   1.000
_cell.length_c   1.000
_cell.angle_alpha   90.00
_cell.angle_beta   90.00
_cell.angle_gamma   90.00
#
_symmetry.space_group_name_H-M   'P 1'
#
loop_
_entity.id
_entity.type
_entity.pdbx_description
1 polymer ?
#
loop_
_entity_poly.entity_id
_entity_poly.type
_entity_poly.pdbx_seq_one_letter_code
_entity_poly.pdbx_strand_id
1 'polypeptide(L)'
;MNQEITFYRRLCETLKQSIPATAVVVGQQNRILAAPSSRARSDATAILNQHSSVSHTLYTHRENGVFICHILLIGENTAVFHSYLACLLHLFIRNSDGSPAPLRPLDQTILVNQLIVSGPPLSNAIFTLKQMGYSLYLPRQAVLITALPSVKVQGQTCSLQNILTEFFLSDPAFTAEDICGFPTEETCLIFKQVPSESDSRKTLHSFLLRLRETLFDTCCLQTVIAVGSPYVSPEDLHNSFAETDFLLSHASALYDNSGQTKAVLYIEDFLFEYLMSKLPPAYLTDAQKPLTEICDADPVLSQTIAALCRHNCSPTAAAKELGLHRNTLQQRLHKLKNKLEGNSLNDDRRRMLFHTFHLLQNQSRHLHAGIVIQPGSILHKGLWKLSEFLYNRSHGSIRLSVHTIAVSGDNQMLLDLLSNHDLDIAVLFTGSLNAFTGGRASVLELPFLFDSVYQAERALNTVAIQELSPSVENAGLRLSHIWTMGWRYLTSGNAPVAHPDDLKGKYVRTMHHTLSSAYFESIGAIPIFIGYQNLPEALKTDTVFCQENPAGNILETGLYRYQHFLTDIPFTLSSEALLVSSNVWESLSPEQQTIFTECVSDTTAWLYEEQSRLTEHSLSILTSQKGMRLVHPDADAQAAWKQYADTLHNTYKNTPLYKKIQTVKEEFHDV
;
A
#
# COMPACT_ATOMS: atom_id res chain seq x y z
N MET A 1 23.19 0.61 -12.51
CA MET A 1 22.62 1.61 -13.44
C MET A 1 23.32 1.75 -14.80
N ASN A 2 24.53 2.32 -14.94
CA ASN A 2 25.15 2.53 -16.28
C ASN A 2 25.42 1.22 -17.08
N GLN A 3 25.74 0.12 -16.39
CA GLN A 3 25.90 -1.20 -17.01
C GLN A 3 24.56 -1.81 -17.45
N GLU A 4 23.51 -1.70 -16.63
CA GLU A 4 22.15 -2.18 -16.94
C GLU A 4 21.51 -1.41 -18.10
N ILE A 5 21.70 -0.08 -18.15
CA ILE A 5 21.27 0.77 -19.26
C ILE A 5 21.94 0.34 -20.58
N THR A 6 23.24 0.05 -20.54
CA THR A 6 24.00 -0.42 -21.70
C THR A 6 23.51 -1.80 -22.17
N PHE A 7 23.14 -2.66 -21.22
CA PHE A 7 22.56 -3.97 -21.47
C PHE A 7 21.19 -3.90 -22.16
N TYR A 8 20.25 -3.09 -21.64
CA TYR A 8 18.93 -2.93 -22.25
C TYR A 8 19.01 -2.30 -23.64
N ARG A 9 19.99 -1.41 -23.88
CA ARG A 9 20.28 -0.87 -25.22
C ARG A 9 20.68 -1.99 -26.19
N ARG A 10 21.59 -2.89 -25.81
CA ARG A 10 21.99 -4.05 -26.63
C ARG A 10 20.85 -5.03 -26.89
N LEU A 11 20.02 -5.28 -25.88
CA LEU A 11 18.83 -6.11 -26.03
C LEU A 11 17.88 -5.52 -27.07
N CYS A 12 17.61 -4.21 -26.99
CA CYS A 12 16.76 -3.52 -27.95
C CYS A 12 17.35 -3.47 -29.36
N GLU A 13 18.66 -3.26 -29.51
CA GLU A 13 19.35 -3.32 -30.81
C GLU A 13 19.26 -4.71 -31.45
N THR A 14 19.38 -5.77 -30.63
CA THR A 14 19.25 -7.17 -31.07
C THR A 14 17.81 -7.49 -31.53
N LEU A 15 16.82 -7.00 -30.78
CA LEU A 15 15.41 -7.11 -31.16
C LEU A 15 15.13 -6.34 -32.46
N LYS A 16 15.69 -5.15 -32.63
CA LYS A 16 15.54 -4.31 -33.84
C LYS A 16 16.05 -4.99 -35.11
N GLN A 17 17.17 -5.72 -35.03
CA GLN A 17 17.73 -6.43 -36.18
C GLN A 17 16.92 -7.67 -36.60
N SER A 18 15.99 -8.13 -35.75
CA SER A 18 15.43 -9.48 -35.83
C SER A 18 13.89 -9.52 -35.94
N ILE A 19 13.22 -8.36 -35.93
CA ILE A 19 11.76 -8.20 -36.02
C ILE A 19 11.41 -7.49 -37.35
N PRO A 20 10.48 -8.02 -38.18
CA PRO A 20 10.06 -7.35 -39.40
C PRO A 20 9.33 -6.02 -39.10
N ALA A 21 9.51 -5.00 -39.95
CA ALA A 21 9.05 -3.62 -39.80
C ALA A 21 7.51 -3.41 -39.79
N THR A 22 6.72 -4.48 -39.66
CA THR A 22 5.26 -4.40 -39.72
C THR A 22 4.66 -4.59 -38.33
N ALA A 23 4.33 -3.45 -37.72
CA ALA A 23 3.45 -3.26 -36.56
C ALA A 23 3.91 -3.87 -35.23
N VAL A 24 4.56 -3.05 -34.40
CA VAL A 24 4.69 -3.30 -32.97
C VAL A 24 3.86 -2.27 -32.20
N VAL A 25 2.94 -2.74 -31.35
CA VAL A 25 2.11 -1.90 -30.48
C VAL A 25 2.35 -2.32 -29.03
N VAL A 26 2.59 -1.35 -28.15
CA VAL A 26 2.70 -1.55 -26.70
C VAL A 26 1.39 -1.09 -26.05
N GLY A 27 0.73 -1.99 -25.32
CA GLY A 27 -0.53 -1.71 -24.62
C GLY A 27 -0.35 -1.50 -23.11
N GLN A 28 -1.38 -0.91 -22.47
CA GLN A 28 -1.52 -0.92 -21.00
C GLN A 28 -1.55 -2.39 -20.53
N GLN A 29 -0.74 -2.76 -19.54
CA GLN A 29 -0.48 -4.14 -19.05
C GLN A 29 0.61 -4.97 -19.78
N ASN A 30 1.78 -4.39 -20.09
CA ASN A 30 2.98 -5.19 -20.45
C ASN A 30 2.86 -6.05 -21.71
N ARG A 31 2.05 -5.64 -22.69
CA ARG A 31 1.87 -6.39 -23.94
C ARG A 31 2.77 -5.84 -25.04
N ILE A 32 3.79 -6.60 -25.46
CA ILE A 32 4.49 -6.37 -26.73
C ILE A 32 3.81 -7.24 -27.79
N LEU A 33 3.11 -6.60 -28.75
CA LEU A 33 2.50 -7.27 -29.90
C LEU A 33 3.51 -7.32 -31.05
N ALA A 34 4.24 -8.43 -31.25
CA ALA A 34 5.19 -8.59 -32.37
C ALA A 34 5.46 -10.06 -32.68
N ALA A 35 5.71 -10.41 -33.95
CA ALA A 35 6.12 -11.75 -34.39
C ALA A 35 7.65 -11.89 -34.55
N PRO A 36 8.42 -12.27 -33.50
CA PRO A 36 9.84 -12.53 -33.63
C PRO A 36 10.11 -13.88 -34.32
N SER A 37 11.21 -13.95 -35.07
CA SER A 37 11.76 -15.23 -35.57
C SER A 37 12.28 -16.09 -34.42
N SER A 38 12.39 -17.41 -34.61
CA SER A 38 12.92 -18.33 -33.58
C SER A 38 14.35 -17.99 -33.13
N ARG A 39 15.13 -17.34 -34.00
CA ARG A 39 16.50 -16.87 -33.75
C ARG A 39 16.55 -15.63 -32.85
N ALA A 40 15.65 -14.68 -33.09
CA ALA A 40 15.48 -13.50 -32.23
C ALA A 40 15.17 -13.90 -30.77
N ARG A 41 14.45 -15.02 -30.60
CA ARG A 41 14.09 -15.58 -29.30
C ARG A 41 15.32 -16.11 -28.55
N SER A 42 16.19 -16.89 -29.20
CA SER A 42 17.39 -17.41 -28.52
C SER A 42 18.37 -16.30 -28.16
N ASP A 43 18.54 -15.30 -29.03
CA ASP A 43 19.52 -14.24 -28.84
C ASP A 43 19.08 -13.28 -27.72
N ALA A 44 17.79 -12.96 -27.65
CA ALA A 44 17.22 -12.19 -26.53
C ALA A 44 17.36 -12.95 -25.19
N THR A 45 17.04 -14.25 -25.16
CA THR A 45 17.19 -15.07 -23.95
C THR A 45 18.66 -15.22 -23.52
N ALA A 46 19.60 -15.31 -24.46
CA ALA A 46 21.03 -15.44 -24.17
C ALA A 46 21.65 -14.15 -23.62
N ILE A 47 21.21 -12.98 -24.09
CA ILE A 47 21.61 -11.68 -23.55
C ILE A 47 21.09 -11.53 -22.13
N LEU A 48 19.82 -11.88 -21.91
CA LEU A 48 19.12 -11.71 -20.64
C LEU A 48 19.79 -12.44 -19.46
N ASN A 49 20.27 -13.67 -19.66
CA ASN A 49 20.89 -14.50 -18.62
C ASN A 49 22.26 -13.99 -18.07
N GLN A 50 22.75 -12.79 -18.44
CA GLN A 50 24.12 -12.33 -18.15
C GLN A 50 24.26 -11.34 -16.97
N HIS A 51 23.21 -10.95 -16.23
CA HIS A 51 23.32 -9.95 -15.16
C HIS A 51 22.55 -10.28 -13.86
N SER A 52 23.13 -9.88 -12.72
CA SER A 52 22.82 -10.40 -11.37
C SER A 52 22.17 -9.41 -10.38
N SER A 53 21.47 -8.37 -10.84
CA SER A 53 20.81 -7.38 -9.94
C SER A 53 19.30 -7.24 -10.12
N VAL A 54 18.73 -7.65 -11.26
CA VAL A 54 17.27 -7.70 -11.49
C VAL A 54 16.92 -9.03 -12.16
N SER A 55 16.19 -9.88 -11.44
CA SER A 55 15.62 -11.12 -11.97
C SER A 55 14.56 -10.79 -13.02
N HIS A 56 14.57 -11.49 -14.16
CA HIS A 56 13.61 -11.23 -15.23
C HIS A 56 13.18 -12.52 -15.93
N THR A 57 11.92 -12.57 -16.34
CA THR A 57 11.32 -13.73 -17.02
C THR A 57 10.58 -13.29 -18.27
N LEU A 58 10.88 -13.92 -19.40
CA LEU A 58 10.12 -13.74 -20.63
C LEU A 58 9.05 -14.81 -20.77
N TYR A 59 7.81 -14.39 -21.01
CA TYR A 59 6.74 -15.30 -21.41
C TYR A 59 6.16 -14.84 -22.74
N THR A 60 6.04 -15.74 -23.71
CA THR A 60 5.37 -15.42 -24.98
C THR A 60 4.22 -16.36 -25.25
N HIS A 61 3.13 -15.82 -25.80
CA HIS A 61 2.01 -16.62 -26.27
C HIS A 61 1.41 -16.00 -27.55
N ARG A 62 0.57 -16.76 -28.26
CA ARG A 62 -0.17 -16.25 -29.42
C ARG A 62 -1.61 -15.96 -29.02
N GLU A 63 -2.09 -14.77 -29.38
CA GLU A 63 -3.49 -14.35 -29.23
C GLU A 63 -3.94 -13.78 -30.58
N ASN A 64 -4.99 -14.34 -31.19
CA ASN A 64 -5.57 -13.87 -32.47
C ASN A 64 -4.56 -13.71 -33.64
N GLY A 65 -3.58 -14.62 -33.75
CA GLY A 65 -2.56 -14.58 -34.80
C GLY A 65 -1.41 -13.59 -34.53
N VAL A 66 -1.50 -12.84 -33.43
CA VAL A 66 -0.46 -11.92 -32.97
C VAL A 66 0.36 -12.61 -31.89
N PHE A 67 1.69 -12.52 -31.98
CA PHE A 67 2.58 -12.97 -30.92
C PHE A 67 2.67 -11.90 -29.85
N ILE A 68 2.48 -12.31 -28.60
CA ILE A 68 2.56 -11.45 -27.42
C ILE A 68 3.79 -11.84 -26.63
N CYS A 69 4.66 -10.88 -26.33
CA CYS A 69 5.80 -11.04 -25.43
C CYS A 69 5.56 -10.25 -24.14
N HIS A 70 5.65 -10.96 -23.01
CA HIS A 70 5.60 -10.44 -21.65
C HIS A 70 6.99 -10.45 -21.07
N ILE A 71 7.38 -9.35 -20.41
CA ILE A 71 8.63 -9.22 -19.69
C ILE A 71 8.29 -8.99 -18.22
N LEU A 72 8.55 -9.98 -17.38
CA LEU A 72 8.43 -9.87 -15.92
C LEU A 72 9.77 -9.40 -15.37
N LEU A 73 9.76 -8.35 -14.54
CA LEU A 73 10.93 -7.81 -13.86
C LEU A 73 10.73 -7.96 -12.34
N ILE A 74 11.73 -8.45 -11.62
CA ILE A 74 11.69 -8.73 -10.17
C ILE A 74 12.98 -8.20 -9.54
N GLY A 75 12.89 -7.23 -8.63
CA GLY A 75 14.00 -6.61 -7.91
C GLY A 75 13.67 -5.21 -7.35
N GLU A 76 14.63 -4.56 -6.69
CA GLU A 76 14.51 -3.17 -6.22
C GLU A 76 14.32 -2.18 -7.40
N ASN A 77 13.53 -1.11 -7.21
CA ASN A 77 13.25 -0.06 -8.21
C ASN A 77 12.58 -0.52 -9.53
N THR A 78 11.87 -1.65 -9.52
CA THR A 78 11.17 -2.23 -10.70
C THR A 78 10.23 -1.25 -11.42
N ALA A 79 9.56 -0.34 -10.71
CA ALA A 79 8.67 0.67 -11.31
C ALA A 79 9.41 1.63 -12.27
N VAL A 80 10.61 2.06 -11.89
CA VAL A 80 11.45 2.97 -12.70
C VAL A 80 12.01 2.23 -13.93
N PHE A 81 12.42 0.98 -13.74
CA PHE A 81 12.93 0.12 -14.83
C PHE A 81 11.85 -0.31 -15.83
N HIS A 82 10.63 -0.51 -15.37
CA HIS A 82 9.48 -0.84 -16.23
C HIS A 82 9.22 0.28 -17.25
N SER A 83 9.11 1.52 -16.77
CA SER A 83 8.93 2.70 -17.62
C SER A 83 10.10 2.89 -18.58
N TYR A 84 11.32 2.57 -18.13
CA TYR A 84 12.54 2.60 -18.92
C TYR A 84 12.55 1.59 -20.08
N LEU A 85 12.12 0.36 -19.85
CA LEU A 85 12.10 -0.66 -20.89
C LEU A 85 11.00 -0.39 -21.92
N ALA A 86 9.82 0.03 -21.48
CA ALA A 86 8.67 0.29 -22.35
C ALA A 86 8.95 1.40 -23.38
N CYS A 87 9.54 2.52 -22.97
CA CYS A 87 9.80 3.61 -23.91
C CYS A 87 11.05 3.40 -24.77
N LEU A 88 12.10 2.69 -24.30
CA LEU A 88 13.17 2.24 -25.21
C LEU A 88 12.59 1.42 -26.36
N LEU A 89 11.76 0.43 -26.05
CA LEU A 89 11.08 -0.39 -27.06
C LEU A 89 10.28 0.49 -28.02
N HIS A 90 9.47 1.42 -27.51
CA HIS A 90 8.71 2.36 -28.35
C HIS A 90 9.58 3.25 -29.25
N LEU A 91 10.67 3.84 -28.74
CA LEU A 91 11.59 4.68 -29.52
C LEU A 91 12.29 3.88 -30.63
N PHE A 92 12.64 2.63 -30.36
CA PHE A 92 13.26 1.75 -31.36
C PHE A 92 12.28 1.33 -32.46
N ILE A 93 11.00 1.10 -32.11
CA ILE A 93 9.91 0.83 -33.05
C ILE A 93 9.57 2.09 -33.88
N ARG A 94 9.54 3.28 -33.27
CA ARG A 94 9.28 4.56 -33.99
C ARG A 94 10.26 4.79 -35.14
N ASN A 95 11.53 4.41 -34.94
CA ASN A 95 12.60 4.56 -35.92
C ASN A 95 12.58 3.53 -37.06
N SER A 96 11.69 2.52 -37.06
CA SER A 96 11.52 1.59 -38.19
C SER A 96 10.54 2.10 -39.25
N ASP A 97 9.60 2.97 -38.88
CA ASP A 97 8.42 3.28 -39.71
C ASP A 97 8.44 4.71 -40.28
N GLY A 98 9.46 5.51 -39.94
CA GLY A 98 9.76 6.82 -40.55
C GLY A 98 8.70 7.92 -40.39
N SER A 99 7.62 7.68 -39.66
CA SER A 99 6.46 8.57 -39.59
C SER A 99 6.46 9.41 -38.29
N PRO A 100 6.34 10.76 -38.36
CA PRO A 100 6.32 11.62 -37.18
C PRO A 100 4.95 11.60 -36.50
N ALA A 101 4.76 10.73 -35.51
CA ALA A 101 3.67 10.87 -34.53
C ALA A 101 4.09 11.85 -33.40
N PRO A 102 3.16 12.65 -32.84
CA PRO A 102 3.44 13.48 -31.67
C PRO A 102 3.81 12.60 -30.46
N LEU A 103 4.81 13.03 -29.69
CA LEU A 103 5.24 12.34 -28.47
C LEU A 103 4.09 12.31 -27.47
N ARG A 104 3.75 11.12 -26.95
CA ARG A 104 2.80 11.00 -25.85
C ARG A 104 3.55 11.22 -24.53
N PRO A 105 2.89 11.69 -23.46
CA PRO A 105 3.50 11.81 -22.13
C PRO A 105 4.17 10.52 -21.63
N LEU A 106 3.63 9.34 -21.98
CA LEU A 106 4.23 8.04 -21.64
C LEU A 106 5.61 7.83 -22.30
N ASP A 107 5.80 8.36 -23.52
CA ASP A 107 7.07 8.26 -24.24
C ASP A 107 8.13 9.18 -23.61
N GLN A 108 7.73 10.16 -22.80
CA GLN A 108 8.60 11.12 -22.13
C GLN A 108 8.98 10.69 -20.69
N THR A 109 8.30 9.71 -20.08
CA THR A 109 8.60 9.21 -18.72
C THR A 109 10.06 8.74 -18.57
N ILE A 110 10.70 8.21 -19.61
CA ILE A 110 12.13 7.88 -19.55
C ILE A 110 13.00 9.10 -19.40
N LEU A 111 12.73 10.12 -20.20
CA LEU A 111 13.49 11.35 -20.15
C LEU A 111 13.33 11.98 -18.76
N VAL A 112 12.11 11.97 -18.21
CA VAL A 112 11.87 12.36 -16.83
C VAL A 112 12.70 11.53 -15.86
N ASN A 113 12.66 10.20 -15.94
CA ASN A 113 13.46 9.32 -15.08
C ASN A 113 14.97 9.57 -15.20
N GLN A 114 15.46 9.92 -16.39
CA GLN A 114 16.87 10.30 -16.60
C GLN A 114 17.21 11.66 -15.99
N LEU A 115 16.27 12.60 -15.97
CA LEU A 115 16.45 13.94 -15.41
C LEU A 115 16.34 13.98 -13.88
N ILE A 116 15.63 13.03 -13.26
CA ILE A 116 15.47 12.96 -11.80
C ILE A 116 16.55 12.13 -11.09
N VAL A 117 17.39 11.38 -11.81
CA VAL A 117 18.46 10.61 -11.18
C VAL A 117 19.68 11.49 -10.91
N SER A 118 20.22 11.42 -9.68
CA SER A 118 21.45 12.11 -9.30
C SER A 118 22.71 11.35 -9.79
N GLY A 119 23.69 12.10 -10.31
CA GLY A 119 25.02 11.58 -10.64
C GLY A 119 25.32 11.41 -12.14
N PRO A 120 26.60 11.21 -12.54
CA PRO A 120 26.99 11.29 -13.93
C PRO A 120 26.97 9.97 -14.73
N PRO A 121 26.84 10.05 -16.07
CA PRO A 121 26.67 11.30 -16.82
C PRO A 121 25.25 11.44 -17.37
N LEU A 122 24.63 12.57 -17.01
CA LEU A 122 23.53 13.26 -17.71
C LEU A 122 23.70 13.34 -19.25
N SER A 123 24.85 12.93 -19.79
CA SER A 123 25.06 12.61 -21.21
C SER A 123 23.91 11.82 -21.85
N ASN A 124 23.31 10.87 -21.14
CA ASN A 124 22.16 10.11 -21.65
C ASN A 124 20.90 10.98 -21.72
N ALA A 125 20.60 11.78 -20.68
CA ALA A 125 19.47 12.71 -20.68
C ALA A 125 19.60 13.77 -21.78
N ILE A 126 20.79 14.37 -21.92
CA ILE A 126 21.10 15.36 -22.96
C ILE A 126 20.99 14.72 -24.35
N PHE A 127 21.47 13.49 -24.53
CA PHE A 127 21.30 12.76 -25.78
C PHE A 127 19.82 12.51 -26.09
N THR A 128 19.06 12.01 -25.13
CA THR A 128 17.62 11.76 -25.26
C THR A 128 16.86 13.04 -25.59
N LEU A 129 17.14 14.16 -24.91
CA LEU A 129 16.58 15.48 -25.21
C LEU A 129 16.81 15.88 -26.66
N LYS A 130 18.05 15.76 -27.15
CA LYS A 130 18.39 16.04 -28.55
C LYS A 130 17.64 15.14 -29.53
N GLN A 131 17.57 13.83 -29.24
CA GLN A 131 16.87 12.86 -30.09
C GLN A 131 15.36 13.09 -30.14
N MET A 132 14.78 13.56 -29.03
CA MET A 132 13.36 13.88 -28.93
C MET A 132 13.03 15.28 -29.46
N GLY A 133 14.03 16.08 -29.82
CA GLY A 133 13.87 17.39 -30.45
C GLY A 133 13.69 18.56 -29.47
N TYR A 134 14.02 18.37 -28.19
CA TYR A 134 13.91 19.42 -27.17
C TYR A 134 15.05 20.42 -27.24
N SER A 135 14.72 21.68 -26.99
CA SER A 135 15.72 22.74 -26.82
C SER A 135 16.45 22.58 -25.48
N LEU A 136 17.78 22.50 -25.50
CA LEU A 136 18.55 22.16 -24.30
C LEU A 136 18.58 23.29 -23.26
N TYR A 137 18.85 24.51 -23.69
CA TYR A 137 19.11 25.64 -22.79
C TYR A 137 17.90 26.56 -22.71
N LEU A 138 16.78 26.03 -22.23
CA LEU A 138 15.57 26.78 -21.91
C LEU A 138 15.29 26.68 -20.42
N PRO A 139 14.87 27.76 -19.76
CA PRO A 139 14.46 27.70 -18.37
C PRO A 139 13.24 26.78 -18.25
N ARG A 140 13.41 25.71 -17.49
CA ARG A 140 12.36 24.76 -17.11
C ARG A 140 12.32 24.62 -15.60
N GLN A 141 11.12 24.43 -15.07
CA GLN A 141 10.91 24.18 -13.65
C GLN A 141 10.09 22.90 -13.46
N ALA A 142 10.46 22.13 -12.46
CA ALA A 142 9.74 20.92 -12.07
C ALA A 142 8.39 21.31 -11.44
N VAL A 143 7.34 20.62 -11.88
CA VAL A 143 6.00 20.62 -11.30
C VAL A 143 5.67 19.17 -11.01
N LEU A 144 5.67 18.81 -9.73
CA LEU A 144 5.34 17.46 -9.28
C LEU A 144 3.92 17.46 -8.74
N ILE A 145 3.08 16.66 -9.35
CA ILE A 145 1.66 16.51 -9.03
C ILE A 145 1.50 15.13 -8.41
N THR A 146 0.99 15.08 -7.19
CA THR A 146 0.58 13.82 -6.56
C THR A 146 -0.93 13.82 -6.38
N ALA A 147 -1.58 12.83 -6.97
CA ALA A 147 -2.95 12.50 -6.64
C ALA A 147 -2.96 11.74 -5.32
N LEU A 148 -3.84 12.16 -4.42
CA LEU A 148 -4.09 11.43 -3.19
C LEU A 148 -4.97 10.22 -3.52
N PRO A 149 -4.82 9.10 -2.80
CA PRO A 149 -5.67 7.93 -3.01
C PRO A 149 -7.12 8.35 -2.87
N SER A 150 -7.84 8.37 -3.99
CA SER A 150 -9.24 8.72 -4.04
C SER A 150 -10.06 7.49 -3.67
N VAL A 151 -11.00 7.69 -2.75
CA VAL A 151 -12.14 6.82 -2.57
C VAL A 151 -12.87 6.77 -3.91
N LYS A 152 -12.94 5.60 -4.56
CA LYS A 152 -13.70 5.43 -5.81
C LYS A 152 -15.14 5.86 -5.57
N VAL A 153 -15.56 6.92 -6.25
CA VAL A 153 -16.97 7.27 -6.40
C VAL A 153 -17.51 6.50 -7.61
N GLN A 154 -18.56 5.70 -7.42
CA GLN A 154 -19.37 5.08 -8.50
C GLN A 154 -18.67 4.09 -9.45
N GLY A 155 -17.66 3.33 -8.98
CA GLY A 155 -17.23 2.11 -9.66
C GLY A 155 -16.40 2.28 -10.95
N GLN A 156 -16.07 3.51 -11.36
CA GLN A 156 -15.04 3.75 -12.39
C GLN A 156 -13.69 4.07 -11.73
N THR A 157 -12.66 3.31 -12.13
CA THR A 157 -11.25 3.67 -11.88
C THR A 157 -10.83 4.72 -12.90
N CYS A 158 -10.72 5.97 -12.49
CA CYS A 158 -10.07 6.98 -13.31
C CYS A 158 -8.58 6.99 -12.98
N SER A 159 -7.74 6.78 -13.98
CA SER A 159 -6.28 6.89 -13.83
C SER A 159 -5.89 8.36 -13.93
N LEU A 160 -5.10 8.85 -12.97
CA LEU A 160 -4.46 10.18 -13.01
C LEU A 160 -3.80 10.41 -14.37
N GLN A 161 -3.16 9.37 -14.91
CA GLN A 161 -2.49 9.39 -16.19
C GLN A 161 -3.43 9.75 -17.35
N ASN A 162 -4.62 9.15 -17.40
CA ASN A 162 -5.56 9.39 -18.51
C ASN A 162 -6.07 10.83 -18.49
N ILE A 163 -6.47 11.32 -17.30
CA ILE A 163 -7.00 12.67 -17.12
C ILE A 163 -5.94 13.71 -17.49
N LEU A 164 -4.72 13.55 -16.96
CA LEU A 164 -3.64 14.50 -17.23
C LEU A 164 -3.20 14.45 -18.69
N THR A 165 -3.17 13.27 -19.32
CA THR A 165 -2.86 13.16 -20.75
C THR A 165 -3.88 13.94 -21.61
N GLU A 166 -5.18 13.83 -21.30
CA GLU A 166 -6.21 14.60 -21.99
C GLU A 166 -6.09 16.11 -21.72
N PHE A 167 -5.85 16.50 -20.47
CA PHE A 167 -5.64 17.89 -20.09
C PHE A 167 -4.48 18.51 -20.87
N PHE A 168 -3.32 17.87 -20.90
CA PHE A 168 -2.12 18.38 -21.60
C PHE A 168 -2.30 18.50 -23.11
N LEU A 169 -3.13 17.64 -23.72
CA LEU A 169 -3.46 17.76 -25.15
C LEU A 169 -4.39 18.94 -25.46
N SER A 170 -5.13 19.44 -24.45
CA SER A 170 -6.15 20.47 -24.61
C SER A 170 -5.74 21.86 -24.11
N ASP A 171 -4.89 21.96 -23.08
CA ASP A 171 -4.51 23.24 -22.51
C ASP A 171 -3.38 23.90 -23.34
N PRO A 172 -3.61 25.12 -23.88
CA PRO A 172 -2.64 25.78 -24.76
C PRO A 172 -1.37 26.22 -24.03
N ALA A 173 -1.36 26.27 -22.69
CA ALA A 173 -0.16 26.57 -21.93
C ALA A 173 0.78 25.36 -21.82
N PHE A 174 0.32 24.15 -22.15
CA PHE A 174 1.17 22.99 -22.35
C PHE A 174 1.74 23.00 -23.78
N THR A 175 3.06 23.05 -23.89
CA THR A 175 3.81 23.32 -25.12
C THR A 175 4.65 22.11 -25.51
N ALA A 176 5.13 22.10 -26.76
CA ALA A 176 6.04 21.07 -27.23
C ALA A 176 7.40 21.03 -26.49
N GLU A 177 7.75 22.10 -25.75
CA GLU A 177 8.97 22.18 -24.96
C GLU A 177 8.81 21.70 -23.51
N ASP A 178 7.57 21.36 -23.11
CA ASP A 178 7.28 20.73 -21.83
C ASP A 178 7.60 19.24 -21.88
N ILE A 179 8.23 18.76 -20.81
CA ILE A 179 8.60 17.35 -20.65
C ILE A 179 7.77 16.80 -19.50
N CYS A 180 6.87 15.88 -19.79
CA CYS A 180 5.97 15.27 -18.81
C CYS A 180 6.25 13.78 -18.65
N GLY A 181 6.08 13.23 -17.47
CA GLY A 181 6.21 11.80 -17.23
C GLY A 181 5.45 11.38 -15.99
N PHE A 182 5.26 10.08 -15.85
CA PHE A 182 4.54 9.47 -14.73
C PHE A 182 5.48 8.52 -13.99
N PRO A 183 6.26 9.03 -13.00
CA PRO A 183 7.17 8.18 -12.22
C PRO A 183 6.46 7.03 -11.50
N THR A 184 5.22 7.26 -11.06
CA THR A 184 4.32 6.26 -10.44
C THR A 184 2.88 6.46 -10.92
N GLU A 185 1.96 5.55 -10.59
CA GLU A 185 0.53 5.69 -10.94
C GLU A 185 -0.14 6.90 -10.25
N GLU A 186 0.40 7.34 -9.13
CA GLU A 186 -0.12 8.43 -8.30
C GLU A 186 0.60 9.76 -8.56
N THR A 187 1.68 9.76 -9.36
CA THR A 187 2.52 10.95 -9.58
C THR A 187 2.69 11.31 -11.04
N CYS A 188 2.67 12.60 -11.33
CA CYS A 188 3.01 13.17 -12.62
C CYS A 188 4.04 14.27 -12.42
N LEU A 189 5.14 14.23 -13.16
CA LEU A 189 6.19 15.23 -13.14
C LEU A 189 6.24 15.95 -14.49
N ILE A 190 6.18 17.27 -14.45
CA ILE A 190 6.33 18.13 -15.62
C ILE A 190 7.55 19.02 -15.42
N PHE A 191 8.56 18.95 -16.29
CA PHE A 191 9.52 20.03 -16.46
C PHE A 191 8.91 21.07 -17.39
N LYS A 192 8.19 22.02 -16.80
CA LYS A 192 7.47 23.06 -17.51
C LYS A 192 8.43 24.13 -18.00
N GLN A 193 8.42 24.39 -19.31
CA GLN A 193 9.09 25.54 -19.90
C GLN A 193 8.40 26.84 -19.46
N VAL A 194 9.23 27.80 -19.04
CA VAL A 194 8.81 29.14 -18.63
C VAL A 194 9.51 30.21 -19.46
N PRO A 195 8.93 31.42 -19.62
CA PRO A 195 9.54 32.47 -20.45
C PRO A 195 10.87 32.97 -19.89
N SER A 196 10.97 33.12 -18.57
CA SER A 196 12.13 33.63 -17.85
C SER A 196 12.12 33.09 -16.42
N GLU A 197 13.27 33.12 -15.74
CA GLU A 197 13.36 32.75 -14.32
C GLU A 197 12.55 33.72 -13.42
N SER A 198 12.49 35.00 -13.78
CA SER A 198 11.82 36.05 -12.99
C SER A 198 10.29 36.08 -13.09
N ASP A 199 9.72 35.55 -14.18
CA ASP A 199 8.26 35.58 -14.43
C ASP A 199 7.58 34.22 -14.25
N SER A 200 8.36 33.18 -13.92
CA SER A 200 7.96 31.77 -13.84
C SER A 200 6.68 31.54 -13.02
N ARG A 201 6.60 32.10 -11.80
CA ARG A 201 5.47 31.93 -10.88
C ARG A 201 4.17 32.51 -11.45
N LYS A 202 4.22 33.72 -12.00
CA LYS A 202 3.03 34.39 -12.56
C LYS A 202 2.51 33.65 -13.78
N THR A 203 3.39 33.19 -14.65
CA THR A 203 3.02 32.46 -15.87
C THR A 203 2.49 31.07 -15.55
N LEU A 204 3.03 30.40 -14.53
CA LEU A 204 2.64 29.04 -14.18
C LEU A 204 1.35 28.97 -13.36
N HIS A 205 1.10 29.94 -12.48
CA HIS A 205 0.02 29.84 -11.48
C HIS A 205 -1.36 29.59 -12.10
N SER A 206 -1.70 30.32 -13.17
CA SER A 206 -3.00 30.16 -13.86
C SER A 206 -3.15 28.78 -14.52
N PHE A 207 -2.07 28.20 -15.05
CA PHE A 207 -2.08 26.84 -15.60
C PHE A 207 -2.34 25.80 -14.51
N LEU A 208 -1.68 25.93 -13.36
CA LEU A 208 -1.84 24.99 -12.24
C LEU A 208 -3.22 25.05 -11.60
N LEU A 209 -3.84 26.24 -11.53
CA LEU A 209 -5.21 26.36 -11.03
C LEU A 209 -6.20 25.63 -11.93
N ARG A 210 -6.10 25.77 -13.26
CA ARG A 210 -6.95 25.04 -14.23
C ARG A 210 -6.72 23.53 -14.18
N LEU A 211 -5.45 23.11 -14.09
CA LEU A 211 -5.09 21.70 -13.95
C LEU A 211 -5.73 21.10 -12.70
N ARG A 212 -5.67 21.82 -11.57
CA ARG A 212 -6.28 21.40 -10.30
C ARG A 212 -7.80 21.33 -10.39
N GLU A 213 -8.44 22.35 -10.96
CA GLU A 213 -9.90 22.37 -11.18
C GLU A 213 -10.33 21.16 -12.01
N THR A 214 -9.60 20.87 -13.11
CA THR A 214 -9.86 19.70 -13.95
C THR A 214 -9.76 18.38 -13.17
N LEU A 215 -8.71 18.21 -12.37
CA LEU A 215 -8.51 17.01 -11.55
C LEU A 215 -9.62 16.84 -10.49
N PHE A 216 -10.05 17.93 -9.87
CA PHE A 216 -11.13 17.91 -8.89
C PHE A 216 -12.49 17.64 -9.54
N ASP A 217 -12.83 18.33 -10.63
CA ASP A 217 -14.13 18.21 -11.29
C ASP A 217 -14.32 16.86 -11.98
N THR A 218 -13.25 16.28 -12.54
CA THR A 218 -13.35 15.01 -13.28
C THR A 218 -13.52 13.82 -12.33
N CYS A 219 -12.86 13.83 -11.16
CA CYS A 219 -12.68 12.62 -10.35
C CYS A 219 -12.70 12.84 -8.83
N CYS A 220 -13.01 14.04 -8.35
CA CYS A 220 -12.88 14.42 -6.94
C CYS A 220 -11.47 14.16 -6.38
N LEU A 221 -10.44 14.19 -7.24
CA LEU A 221 -9.06 13.94 -6.83
C LEU A 221 -8.57 15.13 -6.01
N GLN A 222 -8.29 14.88 -4.73
CA GLN A 222 -7.45 15.80 -3.98
C GLN A 222 -6.02 15.67 -4.50
N THR A 223 -5.41 16.79 -4.85
CA THR A 223 -4.04 16.81 -5.37
C THR A 223 -3.19 17.82 -4.65
N VAL A 224 -1.94 17.43 -4.38
CA VAL A 224 -0.90 18.36 -3.94
C VAL A 224 0.01 18.62 -5.14
N ILE A 225 0.24 19.90 -5.44
CA ILE A 225 1.13 20.33 -6.52
C ILE A 225 2.33 21.04 -5.88
N ALA A 226 3.54 20.54 -6.14
CA ALA A 226 4.79 21.19 -5.75
C ALA A 226 5.51 21.77 -6.96
N VAL A 227 6.07 22.95 -6.80
CA VAL A 227 6.77 23.70 -7.86
C VAL A 227 8.18 24.04 -7.38
N GLY A 228 9.17 23.57 -8.13
CA GLY A 228 10.58 23.86 -7.93
C GLY A 228 11.01 25.15 -8.62
N SER A 229 12.28 25.50 -8.46
CA SER A 229 12.90 26.68 -9.06
C SER A 229 13.15 26.42 -10.55
N PRO A 230 13.16 27.47 -11.39
CA PRO A 230 13.54 27.34 -12.79
C PRO A 230 15.06 27.14 -12.93
N TYR A 231 15.46 26.24 -13.83
CA TYR A 231 16.85 26.01 -14.22
C TYR A 231 16.97 25.97 -15.74
N VAL A 232 18.04 26.54 -16.29
CA VAL A 232 18.30 26.60 -17.74
C VAL A 232 19.05 25.37 -18.25
N SER A 233 20.00 24.86 -17.46
CA SER A 233 20.79 23.70 -17.85
C SER A 233 20.01 22.40 -17.60
N PRO A 234 19.96 21.46 -18.56
CA PRO A 234 19.39 20.14 -18.33
C PRO A 234 20.00 19.39 -17.14
N GLU A 235 21.26 19.67 -16.83
CA GLU A 235 22.00 19.05 -15.72
C GLU A 235 21.48 19.48 -14.34
N ASP A 236 20.91 20.68 -14.26
CA ASP A 236 20.40 21.23 -13.00
C ASP A 236 18.90 20.98 -12.81
N LEU A 237 18.21 20.39 -13.79
CA LEU A 237 16.79 20.04 -13.67
C LEU A 237 16.52 19.05 -12.53
N HIS A 238 17.49 18.21 -12.19
CA HIS A 238 17.44 17.36 -11.00
C HIS A 238 17.25 18.18 -9.72
N ASN A 239 17.87 19.37 -9.61
CA ASN A 239 17.74 20.22 -8.43
C ASN A 239 16.30 20.74 -8.30
N SER A 240 15.70 21.16 -9.41
CA SER A 240 14.27 21.55 -9.45
C SER A 240 13.37 20.41 -8.98
N PHE A 241 13.64 19.19 -9.43
CA PHE A 241 12.91 18.01 -8.97
C PHE A 241 13.12 17.75 -7.48
N ALA A 242 14.36 17.78 -6.98
CA ALA A 242 14.67 17.56 -5.58
C ALA A 242 14.00 18.60 -4.65
N GLU A 243 13.79 19.81 -5.13
CA GLU A 243 12.99 20.84 -4.46
C GLU A 243 11.50 20.46 -4.40
N THR A 244 10.92 19.99 -5.51
CA THR A 244 9.52 19.51 -5.51
C THR A 244 9.30 18.29 -4.63
N ASP A 245 10.26 17.36 -4.64
CA ASP A 245 10.24 16.15 -3.83
C ASP A 245 10.29 16.47 -2.33
N PHE A 246 11.14 17.45 -1.95
CA PHE A 246 11.16 17.99 -0.60
C PHE A 246 9.80 18.57 -0.20
N LEU A 247 9.19 19.42 -1.02
CA LEU A 247 7.90 20.03 -0.71
C LEU A 247 6.80 18.99 -0.52
N LEU A 248 6.74 17.97 -1.39
CA LEU A 248 5.73 16.92 -1.27
C LEU A 248 5.94 16.02 -0.07
N SER A 249 7.20 15.67 0.21
CA SER A 249 7.59 14.90 1.39
C SER A 249 7.28 15.63 2.70
N HIS A 250 7.04 16.94 2.67
CA HIS A 250 6.71 17.73 3.86
C HIS A 250 5.36 18.45 3.75
N ALA A 251 4.56 18.13 2.72
CA ALA A 251 3.38 18.92 2.38
C ALA A 251 2.43 19.05 3.57
N SER A 252 2.19 17.96 4.30
CA SER A 252 1.34 17.93 5.50
C SER A 252 1.77 18.92 6.60
N ALA A 253 3.07 19.11 6.79
CA ALA A 253 3.63 20.04 7.78
C ALA A 253 3.76 21.48 7.24
N LEU A 254 3.82 21.64 5.92
CA LEU A 254 3.82 22.93 5.23
C LEU A 254 2.41 23.48 4.99
N TYR A 255 1.37 22.66 5.15
CA TYR A 255 -0.03 23.08 5.11
C TYR A 255 -0.40 23.90 6.35
N ASP A 256 -0.84 25.14 6.12
CA ASP A 256 -1.40 25.98 7.18
C ASP A 256 -2.79 25.46 7.60
N ASN A 257 -2.97 25.22 8.91
CA ASN A 257 -4.21 24.85 9.59
C ASN A 257 -5.34 25.91 9.48
N SER A 258 -5.13 27.03 8.79
CA SER A 258 -6.13 28.09 8.58
C SER A 258 -7.31 27.70 7.68
N GLY A 259 -7.35 26.47 7.15
CA GLY A 259 -8.42 26.00 6.28
C GLY A 259 -8.40 26.61 4.87
N GLN A 260 -7.37 27.41 4.55
CA GLN A 260 -7.05 27.80 3.18
C GLN A 260 -5.91 26.91 2.68
N THR A 261 -6.27 25.77 2.10
CA THR A 261 -5.35 24.90 1.37
C THR A 261 -4.54 25.71 0.35
N LYS A 262 -3.24 25.94 0.61
CA LYS A 262 -2.28 26.22 -0.46
C LYS A 262 -2.07 24.92 -1.24
N ALA A 263 -3.01 24.59 -2.12
CA ALA A 263 -2.96 23.39 -2.96
C ALA A 263 -1.81 23.41 -4.00
N VAL A 264 -1.09 24.53 -4.10
CA VAL A 264 0.16 24.65 -4.85
C VAL A 264 1.24 25.18 -3.90
N LEU A 265 2.30 24.41 -3.71
CA LEU A 265 3.47 24.76 -2.90
C LEU A 265 4.59 25.21 -3.85
N TYR A 266 5.14 26.41 -3.60
CA TYR A 266 6.28 26.94 -4.35
C TYR A 266 7.51 26.90 -3.45
N ILE A 267 8.62 26.38 -3.97
CA ILE A 267 9.86 26.29 -3.19
C ILE A 267 10.37 27.65 -2.73
N GLU A 268 10.10 28.71 -3.48
CA GLU A 268 10.42 30.10 -3.11
C GLU A 268 9.87 30.51 -1.74
N ASP A 269 8.73 29.92 -1.33
CA ASP A 269 8.11 30.18 -0.05
C ASP A 269 8.76 29.37 1.09
N PHE A 270 9.66 28.42 0.78
CA PHE A 270 10.23 27.41 1.68
C PHE A 270 11.74 27.13 1.46
N LEU A 271 12.48 28.11 0.93
CA LEU A 271 13.90 27.97 0.60
C LEU A 271 14.74 27.66 1.83
N PHE A 272 14.42 28.27 2.97
CA PHE A 272 15.17 28.06 4.20
C PHE A 272 15.07 26.61 4.67
N GLU A 273 13.86 26.06 4.69
CA GLU A 273 13.53 24.71 5.08
C GLU A 273 14.23 23.69 4.18
N TYR A 274 14.18 23.93 2.86
CA TYR A 274 14.87 23.10 1.88
C TYR A 274 16.39 23.08 2.09
N LEU A 275 17.02 24.26 2.24
CA LEU A 275 18.46 24.33 2.45
C LEU A 275 18.88 23.67 3.76
N MET A 276 18.09 23.80 4.82
CA MET A 276 18.32 23.12 6.09
C MET A 276 18.23 21.60 5.95
N SER A 277 17.30 21.08 5.14
CA SER A 277 17.18 19.65 4.86
C SER A 277 18.41 19.05 4.16
N LYS A 278 19.22 19.88 3.49
CA LYS A 278 20.47 19.45 2.84
C LYS A 278 21.66 19.37 3.79
N LEU A 279 21.52 19.83 5.03
CA LEU A 279 22.59 19.69 6.02
C LEU A 279 22.79 18.22 6.41
N PRO A 280 24.02 17.82 6.77
CA PRO A 280 24.29 16.44 7.19
C PRO A 280 23.35 16.02 8.35
N PRO A 281 22.75 14.82 8.31
CA PRO A 281 21.85 14.35 9.36
C PRO A 281 22.44 14.47 10.76
N ALA A 282 23.72 14.12 10.94
CA ALA A 282 24.43 14.24 12.22
C ALA A 282 24.42 15.68 12.78
N TYR A 283 24.58 16.68 11.92
CA TYR A 283 24.52 18.08 12.34
C TYR A 283 23.13 18.47 12.83
N LEU A 284 22.08 18.05 12.11
CA LEU A 284 20.70 18.30 12.49
C LEU A 284 20.34 17.58 13.78
N THR A 285 20.75 16.32 13.94
CA THR A 285 20.58 15.54 15.17
C THR A 285 21.19 16.26 16.37
N ASP A 286 22.45 16.71 16.25
CA ASP A 286 23.12 17.44 17.34
C ASP A 286 22.42 18.78 17.65
N ALA A 287 22.04 19.53 16.62
CA ALA A 287 21.36 20.81 16.79
C ALA A 287 19.96 20.67 17.42
N GLN A 288 19.28 19.55 17.19
CA GLN A 288 17.92 19.26 17.66
C GLN A 288 17.89 18.38 18.91
N LYS A 289 19.04 17.88 19.36
CA LYS A 289 19.16 17.00 20.54
C LYS A 289 18.44 17.54 21.78
N PRO A 290 18.55 18.84 22.16
CA PRO A 290 17.84 19.37 23.32
C PRO A 290 16.31 19.29 23.19
N LEU A 291 15.77 19.45 21.97
CA LEU A 291 14.32 19.33 21.73
C LEU A 291 13.89 17.87 21.79
N THR A 292 14.69 16.98 21.21
CA THR A 292 14.45 15.53 21.22
C THR A 292 14.41 15.01 22.67
N GLU A 293 15.41 15.33 23.49
CA GLU A 293 15.48 14.93 24.90
C GLU A 293 14.29 15.47 25.72
N ILE A 294 13.82 16.69 25.42
CA ILE A 294 12.62 17.24 26.08
C ILE A 294 11.36 16.48 25.68
N CYS A 295 11.20 16.19 24.38
CA CYS A 295 10.05 15.47 23.85
C CYS A 295 9.97 14.04 24.40
N ASP A 296 11.10 13.34 24.44
CA ASP A 296 11.19 11.96 24.95
C ASP A 296 10.89 11.89 26.45
N ALA A 297 11.35 12.89 27.22
CA ALA A 297 11.16 12.90 28.67
C ALA A 297 9.79 13.44 29.14
N ASP A 298 9.06 14.19 28.30
CA ASP A 298 7.83 14.88 28.70
C ASP A 298 6.80 14.97 27.56
N PRO A 299 5.84 14.01 27.50
CA PRO A 299 4.82 13.98 26.45
C PRO A 299 3.99 15.27 26.35
N VAL A 300 3.76 15.95 27.48
CA VAL A 300 2.96 17.19 27.53
C VAL A 300 3.71 18.35 26.88
N LEU A 301 5.03 18.42 27.10
CA LEU A 301 5.87 19.40 26.41
C LEU A 301 6.06 19.06 24.93
N SER A 302 6.16 17.77 24.59
CA SER A 302 6.19 17.32 23.20
C SER A 302 4.98 17.83 22.40
N GLN A 303 3.76 17.61 22.90
CA GLN A 303 2.52 18.16 22.31
C GLN A 303 2.54 19.69 22.22
N THR A 304 3.12 20.36 23.21
CA THR A 304 3.20 21.82 23.25
C THR A 304 4.16 22.35 22.18
N ILE A 305 5.31 21.69 22.00
CA ILE A 305 6.29 22.03 20.97
C ILE A 305 5.68 21.81 19.59
N ALA A 306 5.01 20.68 19.35
CA ALA A 306 4.34 20.39 18.08
C ALA A 306 3.34 21.49 17.69
N ALA A 307 2.42 21.84 18.59
CA ALA A 307 1.43 22.89 18.33
C ALA A 307 2.05 24.29 18.13
N LEU A 308 3.12 24.61 18.86
CA LEU A 308 3.86 25.86 18.64
C LEU A 308 4.49 25.88 17.25
N CYS A 309 5.12 24.80 16.83
CA CYS A 309 5.79 24.77 15.53
C CYS A 309 4.81 24.89 14.35
N ARG A 310 3.64 24.22 14.42
CA ARG A 310 2.56 24.35 13.41
C ARG A 310 2.09 25.79 13.23
N HIS A 311 2.10 26.56 14.31
CA HIS A 311 1.58 27.92 14.32
C HIS A 311 2.67 29.00 14.40
N ASN A 312 3.85 28.73 13.85
CA ASN A 312 4.99 29.66 13.80
C ASN A 312 5.29 30.28 15.19
N CYS A 313 5.35 29.40 16.20
CA CYS A 313 5.52 29.70 17.61
C CYS A 313 4.47 30.65 18.22
N SER A 314 3.27 30.77 17.64
CA SER A 314 2.16 31.55 18.19
C SER A 314 1.53 30.86 19.40
N PRO A 315 1.66 31.41 20.62
CA PRO A 315 1.06 30.80 21.80
C PRO A 315 -0.47 30.77 21.72
N THR A 316 -1.08 31.82 21.17
CA THR A 316 -2.54 31.91 21.12
C THR A 316 -3.15 30.83 20.23
N ALA A 317 -2.55 30.58 19.06
CA ALA A 317 -3.00 29.54 18.15
C ALA A 317 -2.74 28.14 18.71
N ALA A 318 -1.55 27.91 19.28
CA ALA A 318 -1.22 26.64 19.94
C ALA A 318 -2.15 26.32 21.13
N ALA A 319 -2.56 27.32 21.93
CA ALA A 319 -3.52 27.12 23.01
C ALA A 319 -4.88 26.67 22.48
N LYS A 320 -5.33 27.28 21.38
CA LYS A 320 -6.61 26.94 20.73
C LYS A 320 -6.57 25.52 20.16
N GLU A 321 -5.50 25.15 19.47
CA GLU A 321 -5.31 23.79 18.92
C GLU A 321 -5.35 22.73 20.01
N LEU A 322 -4.63 22.96 21.11
CA LEU A 322 -4.55 22.01 22.23
C LEU A 322 -5.79 22.02 23.14
N GLY A 323 -6.81 22.84 22.85
CA GLY A 323 -7.97 23.00 23.73
C GLY A 323 -7.64 23.54 25.13
N LEU A 324 -6.55 24.30 25.26
CA LEU A 324 -6.03 24.77 26.54
C LEU A 324 -6.44 26.22 26.83
N HIS A 325 -6.68 26.49 28.11
CA HIS A 325 -6.76 27.88 28.58
C HIS A 325 -5.39 28.57 28.47
N ARG A 326 -5.39 29.87 28.17
CA ARG A 326 -4.17 30.69 27.96
C ARG A 326 -3.14 30.55 29.09
N ASN A 327 -3.60 30.51 30.35
CA ASN A 327 -2.72 30.39 31.52
C ASN A 327 -2.02 29.02 31.57
N THR A 328 -2.72 27.95 31.20
CA THR A 328 -2.15 26.60 31.15
C THR A 328 -1.03 26.53 30.11
N LEU A 329 -1.23 27.13 28.94
CA LEU A 329 -0.16 27.20 27.95
C LEU A 329 1.02 28.04 28.44
N GLN A 330 0.78 29.16 29.11
CA GLN A 330 1.87 29.96 29.70
C GLN A 330 2.71 29.17 30.71
N GLN A 331 2.09 28.33 31.53
CA GLN A 331 2.80 27.43 32.45
C GLN A 331 3.65 26.40 31.69
N ARG A 332 3.10 25.78 30.64
CA ARG A 332 3.86 24.85 29.78
C ARG A 332 5.04 25.54 29.09
N LEU A 333 4.84 26.75 28.58
CA LEU A 333 5.89 27.57 27.99
C LEU A 333 6.98 27.94 29.00
N HIS A 334 6.62 28.24 30.25
CA HIS A 334 7.59 28.50 31.31
C HIS A 334 8.42 27.25 31.63
N LYS A 335 7.77 26.08 31.76
CA LYS A 335 8.47 24.80 31.95
C LYS A 335 9.42 24.48 30.79
N LEU A 336 8.97 24.71 29.55
CA LEU A 336 9.78 24.55 28.34
C LEU A 336 11.01 25.47 28.36
N LYS A 337 10.83 26.76 28.69
CA LYS A 337 11.94 27.72 28.80
C LYS A 337 12.96 27.32 29.85
N ASN A 338 12.52 26.82 31.01
CA ASN A 338 13.43 26.39 32.07
C ASN A 338 14.28 25.19 31.66
N LYS A 339 13.70 24.23 30.92
CA LYS A 339 14.44 23.08 30.37
C LYS A 339 15.42 23.46 29.25
N LEU A 340 15.25 24.62 28.63
CA LEU A 340 16.01 25.07 27.46
C LEU A 340 17.21 25.99 27.78
N GLU A 341 17.50 26.18 29.08
CA GLU A 341 18.61 26.94 29.68
C GLU A 341 18.94 28.29 28.99
N GLY A 342 18.45 29.40 29.57
CA GLY A 342 18.94 30.76 29.27
C GLY A 342 18.53 31.38 27.93
N ASN A 343 17.71 30.70 27.13
CA ASN A 343 17.43 31.10 25.75
C ASN A 343 15.93 31.20 25.46
N SER A 344 15.52 32.31 24.84
CA SER A 344 14.12 32.67 24.63
C SER A 344 13.54 32.08 23.34
N LEU A 345 12.25 31.72 23.34
CA LEU A 345 11.45 31.44 22.14
C LEU A 345 11.31 32.66 21.18
N ASN A 346 11.85 33.81 21.58
CA ASN A 346 11.88 35.02 20.77
C ASN A 346 13.19 35.19 19.97
N ASP A 347 14.15 34.27 20.09
CA ASP A 347 15.35 34.24 19.24
C ASP A 347 15.00 33.62 17.88
N ASP A 348 15.24 34.35 16.79
CA ASP A 348 14.94 33.92 15.42
C ASP A 348 15.65 32.62 15.07
N ARG A 349 16.90 32.44 15.50
CA ARG A 349 17.65 31.19 15.26
C ARG A 349 16.97 29.99 15.90
N ARG A 350 16.39 30.17 17.08
CA ARG A 350 15.63 29.10 17.74
C ARG A 350 14.27 28.88 17.11
N ARG A 351 13.55 29.92 16.71
CA ARG A 351 12.30 29.75 15.95
C ARG A 351 12.52 28.93 14.67
N MET A 352 13.63 29.20 13.98
CA MET A 352 14.07 28.43 12.80
C MET A 352 14.39 26.97 13.14
N LEU A 353 15.07 26.70 14.27
CA LEU A 353 15.32 25.32 14.73
C LEU A 353 14.04 24.57 15.14
N PHE A 354 13.11 25.24 15.80
CA PHE A 354 11.80 24.66 16.13
C PHE A 354 11.00 24.33 14.87
N HIS A 355 10.99 25.24 13.90
CA HIS A 355 10.28 25.05 12.63
C HIS A 355 10.88 23.88 11.83
N THR A 356 12.20 23.83 11.68
CA THR A 356 12.90 22.72 11.01
C THR A 356 12.78 21.39 11.74
N PHE A 357 12.81 21.38 13.08
CA PHE A 357 12.54 20.18 13.89
C PHE A 357 11.15 19.62 13.61
N HIS A 358 10.13 20.48 13.57
CA HIS A 358 8.76 20.06 13.29
C HIS A 358 8.58 19.50 11.89
N LEU A 359 9.19 20.14 10.88
CA LEU A 359 9.15 19.66 9.50
C LEU A 359 9.76 18.26 9.39
N LEU A 360 10.94 18.04 9.96
CA LEU A 360 11.62 16.75 9.89
C LEU A 360 10.88 15.66 10.68
N GLN A 361 10.28 16.00 11.82
CA GLN A 361 9.46 15.07 12.62
C GLN A 361 8.11 14.73 11.96
N ASN A 362 7.60 15.60 11.09
CA ASN A 362 6.31 15.42 10.41
C ASN A 362 6.47 15.23 8.91
N GLN A 363 7.64 14.76 8.48
CA GLN A 363 7.83 14.31 7.11
C GLN A 363 6.78 13.26 6.79
N SER A 364 6.11 13.45 5.66
CA SER A 364 5.13 12.54 5.13
C SER A 364 5.74 11.16 4.94
N ARG A 365 5.02 10.14 5.43
CA ARG A 365 5.38 8.74 5.30
C ARG A 365 4.43 8.11 4.30
N HIS A 366 4.97 7.61 3.20
CA HIS A 366 4.23 6.79 2.25
C HIS A 366 4.50 5.34 2.58
N LEU A 367 3.45 4.64 3.02
CA LEU A 367 3.50 3.26 3.45
C LEU A 367 2.79 2.39 2.41
N HIS A 368 3.25 1.17 2.25
CA HIS A 368 2.70 0.15 1.39
C HIS A 368 2.14 -1.00 2.23
N ALA A 369 0.83 -1.20 2.13
CA ALA A 369 0.15 -2.34 2.74
C ALA A 369 -0.11 -3.44 1.70
N GLY A 370 0.14 -4.69 2.07
CA GLY A 370 -0.16 -5.86 1.25
C GLY A 370 -1.19 -6.80 1.88
N ILE A 371 -2.02 -7.41 1.03
CA ILE A 371 -2.87 -8.56 1.36
C ILE A 371 -2.85 -9.56 0.22
N VAL A 372 -3.14 -10.83 0.53
CA VAL A 372 -3.27 -11.89 -0.49
C VAL A 372 -4.71 -12.14 -0.90
N ILE A 373 -5.69 -11.42 -0.36
CA ILE A 373 -7.11 -11.66 -0.63
C ILE A 373 -7.60 -10.73 -1.74
N GLN A 374 -8.60 -11.18 -2.52
CA GLN A 374 -9.12 -10.41 -3.65
C GLN A 374 -9.55 -8.97 -3.29
N PRO A 375 -9.43 -8.02 -4.25
CA PRO A 375 -9.99 -6.68 -4.09
C PRO A 375 -11.47 -6.72 -3.74
N GLY A 376 -11.89 -5.87 -2.81
CA GLY A 376 -13.28 -5.77 -2.35
C GLY A 376 -13.63 -6.64 -1.14
N SER A 377 -12.77 -7.60 -0.78
CA SER A 377 -12.89 -8.36 0.48
C SER A 377 -12.91 -7.44 1.71
N ILE A 378 -13.38 -7.96 2.84
CA ILE A 378 -13.45 -7.17 4.08
C ILE A 378 -12.08 -6.68 4.56
N LEU A 379 -11.01 -7.47 4.40
CA LEU A 379 -9.65 -7.04 4.75
C LEU A 379 -9.14 -5.94 3.82
N HIS A 380 -9.44 -6.04 2.51
CA HIS A 380 -9.15 -4.97 1.56
C HIS A 380 -9.88 -3.69 1.95
N LYS A 381 -11.19 -3.76 2.25
CA LYS A 381 -11.96 -2.61 2.73
C LYS A 381 -11.41 -2.05 4.04
N GLY A 382 -10.94 -2.92 4.95
CA GLY A 382 -10.26 -2.55 6.19
C GLY A 382 -9.01 -1.71 5.95
N LEU A 383 -8.11 -2.15 5.06
CA LEU A 383 -6.92 -1.38 4.72
C LEU A 383 -7.23 -0.05 4.03
N TRP A 384 -8.27 -0.01 3.18
CA TRP A 384 -8.76 1.23 2.60
C TRP A 384 -9.31 2.19 3.66
N LYS A 385 -10.06 1.66 4.63
CA LYS A 385 -10.57 2.46 5.75
C LYS A 385 -9.43 2.98 6.63
N LEU A 386 -8.42 2.15 6.89
CA LEU A 386 -7.20 2.55 7.58
C LEU A 386 -6.48 3.67 6.82
N SER A 387 -6.33 3.53 5.50
CA SER A 387 -5.74 4.57 4.65
C SER A 387 -6.50 5.89 4.77
N GLU A 388 -7.83 5.85 4.72
CA GLU A 388 -8.68 7.04 4.87
C GLU A 388 -8.48 7.70 6.24
N PHE A 389 -8.52 6.92 7.32
CA PHE A 389 -8.34 7.42 8.69
C PHE A 389 -6.94 7.98 8.92
N LEU A 390 -5.89 7.26 8.50
CA LEU A 390 -4.51 7.73 8.58
C LEU A 390 -4.37 9.04 7.83
N TYR A 391 -4.84 9.12 6.59
CA TYR A 391 -4.73 10.33 5.79
C TYR A 391 -5.44 11.53 6.46
N ASN A 392 -6.69 11.34 6.87
CA ASN A 392 -7.51 12.42 7.44
C ASN A 392 -6.98 12.90 8.80
N ARG A 393 -6.61 11.98 9.70
CA ARG A 393 -6.17 12.32 11.07
C ARG A 393 -4.72 12.80 11.11
N SER A 394 -3.89 12.31 10.20
CA SER A 394 -2.49 12.76 10.05
C SER A 394 -2.33 13.98 9.14
N HIS A 395 -3.43 14.50 8.58
CA HIS A 395 -3.43 15.56 7.57
C HIS A 395 -2.47 15.28 6.41
N GLY A 396 -2.44 14.02 5.96
CA GLY A 396 -1.61 13.55 4.87
C GLY A 396 -0.14 13.28 5.21
N SER A 397 0.27 13.41 6.47
CA SER A 397 1.61 13.04 6.93
C SER A 397 1.83 11.51 7.03
N ILE A 398 0.76 10.72 7.00
CA ILE A 398 0.79 9.28 6.77
C ILE A 398 -0.13 8.98 5.59
N ARG A 399 0.41 8.34 4.57
CA ARG A 399 -0.30 7.87 3.38
C ARG A 399 -0.11 6.38 3.26
N LEU A 400 -1.16 5.66 2.92
CA LEU A 400 -1.13 4.20 2.79
C LEU A 400 -1.61 3.80 1.40
N SER A 401 -0.73 3.20 0.60
CA SER A 401 -1.15 2.53 -0.64
C SER A 401 -1.44 1.07 -0.36
N VAL A 402 -2.61 0.62 -0.80
CA VAL A 402 -3.11 -0.74 -0.54
C VAL A 402 -2.93 -1.60 -1.78
N HIS A 403 -2.19 -2.69 -1.62
CA HIS A 403 -1.85 -3.63 -2.69
C HIS A 403 -2.48 -4.99 -2.43
N THR A 404 -2.99 -5.60 -3.51
CA THR A 404 -3.34 -7.02 -3.52
C THR A 404 -2.20 -7.77 -4.19
N ILE A 405 -1.54 -8.63 -3.42
CA ILE A 405 -0.27 -9.26 -3.79
C ILE A 405 -0.55 -10.73 -4.08
N ALA A 406 -0.16 -11.16 -5.28
CA ALA A 406 -0.20 -12.55 -5.71
C ALA A 406 -1.61 -13.18 -5.79
N VAL A 407 -1.64 -14.52 -5.74
CA VAL A 407 -2.83 -15.37 -5.79
C VAL A 407 -3.33 -15.61 -4.36
N SER A 408 -4.66 -15.70 -4.19
CA SER A 408 -5.25 -15.91 -2.86
C SER A 408 -4.71 -17.12 -2.11
N GLY A 409 -4.17 -16.85 -0.92
CA GLY A 409 -3.70 -17.84 0.05
C GLY A 409 -2.19 -17.91 0.28
N ASP A 410 -1.37 -17.13 -0.43
CA ASP A 410 0.10 -17.15 -0.26
C ASP A 410 0.60 -16.25 0.88
N ASN A 411 0.18 -16.55 2.11
CA ASN A 411 0.59 -15.78 3.29
C ASN A 411 2.11 -15.82 3.55
N GLN A 412 2.82 -16.83 3.02
CA GLN A 412 4.28 -16.92 3.18
C GLN A 412 4.97 -15.85 2.33
N MET A 413 4.60 -15.71 1.05
CA MET A 413 5.13 -14.63 0.21
C MET A 413 4.91 -13.25 0.82
N LEU A 414 3.71 -13.01 1.39
CA LEU A 414 3.40 -11.74 2.02
C LEU A 414 4.25 -11.47 3.27
N LEU A 415 4.50 -12.51 4.07
CA LEU A 415 5.39 -12.43 5.22
C LEU A 415 6.84 -12.16 4.80
N ASP A 416 7.32 -12.83 3.75
CA ASP A 416 8.67 -12.63 3.22
C ASP A 416 8.88 -11.19 2.71
N LEU A 417 7.89 -10.62 1.99
CA LEU A 417 7.94 -9.22 1.53
C LEU A 417 7.96 -8.22 2.71
N LEU A 418 7.17 -8.48 3.76
CA LEU A 418 7.18 -7.66 4.96
C LEU A 418 8.52 -7.76 5.72
N SER A 419 9.06 -8.97 5.84
CA SER A 419 10.34 -9.22 6.51
C SER A 419 11.54 -8.65 5.74
N ASN A 420 11.47 -8.57 4.41
CA ASN A 420 12.50 -7.96 3.56
C ASN A 420 12.35 -6.45 3.40
N HIS A 421 11.34 -5.82 4.01
CA HIS A 421 11.04 -4.39 3.88
C HIS A 421 10.58 -3.95 2.48
N ASP A 422 10.12 -4.88 1.65
CA ASP A 422 9.44 -4.58 0.39
C ASP A 422 7.98 -4.12 0.63
N LEU A 423 7.45 -4.40 1.83
CA LEU A 423 6.18 -3.89 2.34
C LEU A 423 6.35 -3.32 3.76
N ASP A 424 5.53 -2.35 4.08
CA ASP A 424 5.52 -1.72 5.40
C ASP A 424 4.50 -2.36 6.34
N ILE A 425 3.37 -2.78 5.77
CA ILE A 425 2.21 -3.32 6.48
C ILE A 425 1.71 -4.56 5.74
N ALA A 426 1.27 -5.58 6.48
CA ALA A 426 0.61 -6.74 5.90
C ALA A 426 -0.59 -7.17 6.73
N VAL A 427 -1.64 -7.68 6.06
CA VAL A 427 -2.69 -8.45 6.73
C VAL A 427 -2.64 -9.88 6.22
N LEU A 428 -2.34 -10.80 7.12
CA LEU A 428 -2.14 -12.21 6.80
C LEU A 428 -2.77 -13.12 7.85
N PHE A 429 -2.94 -14.40 7.51
CA PHE A 429 -3.55 -15.37 8.41
C PHE A 429 -2.75 -15.54 9.72
N THR A 430 -3.41 -15.51 10.88
CA THR A 430 -2.73 -15.60 12.20
C THR A 430 -1.89 -16.85 12.38
N GLY A 431 -2.24 -17.96 11.72
CA GLY A 431 -1.45 -19.19 11.72
C GLY A 431 -0.03 -19.02 11.17
N SER A 432 0.21 -18.04 10.29
CA SER A 432 1.56 -17.73 9.79
C SER A 432 2.47 -17.18 10.90
N LEU A 433 1.92 -16.64 11.99
CA LEU A 433 2.71 -16.21 13.15
C LEU A 433 3.37 -17.38 13.88
N ASN A 434 3.01 -18.64 13.59
CA ASN A 434 3.68 -19.81 14.15
C ASN A 434 5.15 -19.92 13.73
N ALA A 435 5.56 -19.26 12.64
CA ALA A 435 6.96 -19.09 12.28
C ALA A 435 7.80 -18.45 13.40
N PHE A 436 7.18 -17.61 14.24
CA PHE A 436 7.85 -16.87 15.32
C PHE A 436 7.40 -17.28 16.71
N THR A 437 6.15 -17.72 16.86
CA THR A 437 5.50 -17.92 18.17
C THR A 437 5.69 -19.32 18.73
N GLY A 438 6.31 -20.24 17.98
CA GLY A 438 6.55 -21.62 18.40
C GLY A 438 5.28 -22.44 18.53
N GLY A 439 4.30 -22.22 17.64
CA GLY A 439 3.01 -22.93 17.66
C GLY A 439 1.94 -22.30 18.57
N ARG A 440 2.24 -21.22 19.29
CA ARG A 440 1.26 -20.57 20.19
C ARG A 440 0.10 -19.94 19.43
N ALA A 441 0.33 -19.36 18.25
CA ALA A 441 -0.72 -18.74 17.46
C ALA A 441 -1.79 -19.75 16.98
N SER A 442 -1.44 -21.04 16.88
CA SER A 442 -2.40 -22.11 16.54
C SER A 442 -3.62 -22.17 17.46
N VAL A 443 -3.52 -21.69 18.71
CA VAL A 443 -4.67 -21.62 19.62
C VAL A 443 -5.84 -20.86 18.99
N LEU A 444 -5.55 -19.82 18.19
CA LEU A 444 -6.56 -18.94 17.58
C LEU A 444 -7.35 -19.61 16.45
N GLU A 445 -6.89 -20.76 15.97
CA GLU A 445 -7.53 -21.54 14.90
C GLU A 445 -8.39 -22.69 15.44
N LEU A 446 -8.47 -22.84 16.77
CA LEU A 446 -9.23 -23.92 17.36
C LEU A 446 -10.72 -23.82 16.98
N PRO A 447 -11.31 -24.90 16.46
CA PRO A 447 -12.73 -24.93 16.18
C PRO A 447 -13.59 -24.66 17.40
N PHE A 448 -14.65 -23.86 17.27
CA PHE A 448 -15.51 -23.47 18.38
C PHE A 448 -14.77 -22.78 19.54
N LEU A 449 -13.63 -22.13 19.27
CA LEU A 449 -12.93 -21.36 20.28
C LEU A 449 -13.78 -20.24 20.84
N PHE A 450 -14.52 -19.51 20.00
CA PHE A 450 -15.37 -18.38 20.40
C PHE A 450 -16.85 -18.70 20.18
N ASP A 451 -17.73 -18.12 20.99
CA ASP A 451 -19.18 -18.29 20.86
C ASP A 451 -19.85 -17.10 20.15
N SER A 452 -19.20 -15.93 20.12
CA SER A 452 -19.66 -14.74 19.41
C SER A 452 -18.50 -13.95 18.80
N VAL A 453 -18.81 -13.12 17.79
CA VAL A 453 -17.84 -12.19 17.18
C VAL A 453 -17.32 -11.19 18.22
N TYR A 454 -18.19 -10.74 19.13
CA TYR A 454 -17.83 -9.83 20.21
C TYR A 454 -16.79 -10.44 21.16
N GLN A 455 -17.01 -11.67 21.63
CA GLN A 455 -16.02 -12.39 22.45
C GLN A 455 -14.68 -12.52 21.73
N ALA A 456 -14.74 -12.87 20.44
CA ALA A 456 -13.53 -13.03 19.63
C ALA A 456 -12.77 -11.72 19.48
N GLU A 457 -13.44 -10.61 19.16
CA GLU A 457 -12.83 -9.28 19.06
C GLU A 457 -12.07 -8.93 20.35
N ARG A 458 -12.73 -9.08 21.50
CA ARG A 458 -12.15 -8.80 22.82
C ARG A 458 -10.93 -9.67 23.09
N ALA A 459 -11.04 -10.99 22.92
CA ALA A 459 -9.94 -11.91 23.21
C ALA A 459 -8.75 -11.75 22.25
N LEU A 460 -9.03 -11.59 20.96
CA LEU A 460 -8.02 -11.43 19.91
C LEU A 460 -7.26 -10.11 20.07
N ASN A 461 -7.96 -8.99 20.30
CA ASN A 461 -7.34 -7.67 20.39
C ASN A 461 -6.92 -7.24 21.80
N THR A 462 -6.88 -8.17 22.76
CA THR A 462 -6.29 -7.94 24.09
C THR A 462 -5.29 -9.02 24.44
N VAL A 463 -5.78 -10.19 24.85
CA VAL A 463 -4.97 -11.32 25.32
C VAL A 463 -4.08 -11.88 24.23
N ALA A 464 -4.60 -12.10 23.01
CA ALA A 464 -3.81 -12.71 21.96
C ALA A 464 -2.67 -11.80 21.49
N ILE A 465 -2.93 -10.50 21.30
CA ILE A 465 -1.87 -9.53 21.01
C ILE A 465 -0.82 -9.55 22.12
N GLN A 466 -1.22 -9.41 23.39
CA GLN A 466 -0.28 -9.37 24.52
C GLN A 466 0.62 -10.62 24.60
N GLU A 467 0.07 -11.81 24.35
CA GLU A 467 0.80 -13.07 24.43
C GLU A 467 1.73 -13.34 23.22
N LEU A 468 1.34 -12.86 22.04
CA LEU A 468 2.04 -13.15 20.79
C LEU A 468 3.05 -12.06 20.41
N SER A 469 2.79 -10.79 20.76
CA SER A 469 3.63 -9.66 20.40
C SER A 469 5.11 -9.84 20.74
N PRO A 470 5.54 -10.34 21.91
CA PRO A 470 6.97 -10.47 22.20
C PRO A 470 7.74 -11.33 21.19
N SER A 471 7.12 -12.39 20.67
CA SER A 471 7.74 -13.24 19.64
C SER A 471 7.75 -12.60 18.27
N VAL A 472 6.69 -11.84 17.95
CA VAL A 472 6.58 -11.12 16.67
C VAL A 472 7.57 -9.94 16.65
N GLU A 473 7.72 -9.23 17.76
CA GLU A 473 8.68 -8.13 17.95
C GLU A 473 10.13 -8.60 17.83
N ASN A 474 10.46 -9.76 18.40
CA ASN A 474 11.77 -10.38 18.21
C ASN A 474 12.10 -10.73 16.75
N ALA A 475 11.08 -10.84 15.88
CA ALA A 475 11.24 -11.06 14.46
C ALA A 475 11.31 -9.75 13.64
N GLY A 476 11.38 -8.58 14.30
CA GLY A 476 11.43 -7.27 13.63
C GLY A 476 10.07 -6.79 13.11
N LEU A 477 8.98 -7.32 13.65
CA LEU A 477 7.61 -7.00 13.27
C LEU A 477 6.79 -6.58 14.49
N ARG A 478 5.76 -5.76 14.29
CA ARG A 478 4.79 -5.38 15.32
C ARG A 478 3.44 -6.00 14.99
N LEU A 479 2.90 -6.82 15.90
CA LEU A 479 1.51 -7.26 15.85
C LEU A 479 0.63 -6.11 16.33
N SER A 480 0.03 -5.36 15.40
CA SER A 480 -0.77 -4.20 15.74
C SER A 480 -2.14 -4.62 16.26
N HIS A 481 -2.92 -5.32 15.43
CA HIS A 481 -4.26 -5.79 15.75
C HIS A 481 -4.54 -7.12 15.04
N ILE A 482 -5.62 -7.80 15.43
CA ILE A 482 -6.13 -9.00 14.75
C ILE A 482 -7.53 -8.71 14.21
N TRP A 483 -7.65 -8.76 12.89
CA TRP A 483 -8.89 -8.60 12.13
C TRP A 483 -9.56 -9.95 11.88
N THR A 484 -10.76 -9.90 11.29
CA THR A 484 -11.53 -11.10 10.96
C THR A 484 -12.11 -11.05 9.55
N MET A 485 -12.13 -12.20 8.88
CA MET A 485 -12.97 -12.38 7.68
C MET A 485 -14.36 -12.93 8.01
N GLY A 486 -14.60 -13.29 9.26
CA GLY A 486 -15.84 -13.86 9.75
C GLY A 486 -15.84 -15.35 9.97
N TRP A 487 -17.01 -15.84 10.34
CA TRP A 487 -17.26 -17.26 10.59
C TRP A 487 -17.13 -18.07 9.32
N ARG A 488 -16.44 -19.20 9.43
CA ARG A 488 -16.28 -20.16 8.36
C ARG A 488 -17.41 -21.18 8.45
N TYR A 489 -18.09 -21.39 7.32
CA TYR A 489 -19.23 -22.30 7.17
C TYR A 489 -18.84 -23.47 6.28
N LEU A 490 -19.29 -24.66 6.65
CA LEU A 490 -19.19 -25.85 5.82
C LEU A 490 -20.19 -25.78 4.67
N THR A 491 -19.74 -26.09 3.47
CA THR A 491 -20.62 -26.28 2.32
C THR A 491 -20.40 -27.65 1.70
N SER A 492 -21.44 -28.21 1.09
CA SER A 492 -21.36 -29.49 0.38
C SER A 492 -22.18 -29.45 -0.92
N GLY A 493 -21.76 -30.25 -1.90
CA GLY A 493 -22.38 -30.31 -3.23
C GLY A 493 -23.57 -31.27 -3.26
N ASN A 494 -23.27 -32.56 -3.13
CA ASN A 494 -24.20 -33.63 -3.50
C ASN A 494 -25.18 -34.06 -2.39
N ALA A 495 -24.88 -33.79 -1.12
CA ALA A 495 -25.73 -34.16 0.01
C ALA A 495 -25.57 -33.18 1.19
N PRO A 496 -26.61 -32.96 2.01
CA PRO A 496 -26.51 -32.14 3.22
C PRO A 496 -25.57 -32.81 4.24
N VAL A 497 -24.94 -31.97 5.07
CA VAL A 497 -24.08 -32.39 6.19
C VAL A 497 -24.68 -31.79 7.45
N ALA A 498 -25.42 -32.58 8.23
CA ALA A 498 -26.05 -32.09 9.46
C ALA A 498 -25.27 -32.58 10.68
N HIS A 499 -24.80 -33.82 10.65
CA HIS A 499 -24.07 -34.47 11.73
C HIS A 499 -22.60 -34.71 11.30
N PRO A 500 -21.59 -34.60 12.18
CA PRO A 500 -20.19 -34.81 11.80
C PRO A 500 -19.95 -36.16 11.11
N ASP A 501 -20.64 -37.22 11.55
CA ASP A 501 -20.57 -38.56 10.93
C ASP A 501 -20.92 -38.59 9.43
N ASP A 502 -21.65 -37.59 8.90
CA ASP A 502 -21.93 -37.47 7.46
C ASP A 502 -20.66 -37.27 6.63
N LEU A 503 -19.56 -36.84 7.26
CA LEU A 503 -18.25 -36.65 6.63
C LEU A 503 -17.34 -37.89 6.70
N LYS A 504 -17.74 -38.98 7.37
CA LYS A 504 -16.90 -40.19 7.48
C LYS A 504 -16.54 -40.78 6.11
N GLY A 505 -15.24 -40.92 5.85
CA GLY A 505 -14.70 -41.39 4.57
C GLY A 505 -14.90 -40.42 3.40
N LYS A 506 -15.36 -39.18 3.63
CA LYS A 506 -15.52 -38.16 2.60
C LYS A 506 -14.28 -37.29 2.50
N TYR A 507 -13.95 -36.90 1.27
CA TYR A 507 -12.87 -35.94 1.02
C TYR A 507 -13.33 -34.53 1.37
N VAL A 508 -12.66 -33.89 2.33
CA VAL A 508 -12.93 -32.50 2.74
C VAL A 508 -11.75 -31.65 2.33
N ARG A 509 -11.98 -30.57 1.58
CA ARG A 509 -10.92 -29.65 1.27
C ARG A 509 -10.59 -28.79 2.49
N THR A 510 -9.31 -28.72 2.83
CA THR A 510 -8.77 -27.77 3.80
C THR A 510 -7.82 -26.78 3.13
N MET A 511 -7.68 -25.59 3.72
CA MET A 511 -6.56 -24.69 3.42
C MET A 511 -5.30 -25.20 4.13
N HIS A 512 -4.15 -24.52 4.01
CA HIS A 512 -2.88 -24.88 4.67
C HIS A 512 -2.92 -24.74 6.22
N HIS A 513 -4.05 -25.09 6.85
CA HIS A 513 -4.37 -24.97 8.27
C HIS A 513 -4.30 -26.37 8.88
N THR A 514 -3.28 -26.60 9.68
CA THR A 514 -2.98 -27.91 10.28
C THR A 514 -4.09 -28.35 11.23
N LEU A 515 -4.70 -27.43 11.99
CA LEU A 515 -5.77 -27.75 12.94
C LEU A 515 -7.11 -28.07 12.28
N SER A 516 -7.45 -27.40 11.17
CA SER A 516 -8.64 -27.75 10.39
C SER A 516 -8.56 -29.18 9.85
N SER A 517 -7.39 -29.58 9.34
CA SER A 517 -7.16 -30.94 8.87
C SER A 517 -7.26 -31.96 10.00
N ALA A 518 -6.61 -31.70 11.14
CA ALA A 518 -6.68 -32.56 12.32
C ALA A 518 -8.12 -32.71 12.86
N TYR A 519 -8.95 -31.66 12.75
CA TYR A 519 -10.35 -31.73 13.13
C TYR A 519 -11.16 -32.66 12.23
N PHE A 520 -11.05 -32.51 10.91
CA PHE A 520 -11.79 -33.37 9.98
C PHE A 520 -11.31 -34.82 10.02
N GLU A 521 -10.01 -35.06 10.25
CA GLU A 521 -9.46 -36.39 10.54
C GLU A 521 -10.08 -37.01 11.79
N SER A 522 -10.27 -36.25 12.86
CA SER A 522 -10.83 -36.77 14.12
C SER A 522 -12.28 -37.23 13.97
N ILE A 523 -13.03 -36.64 13.03
CA ILE A 523 -14.39 -37.05 12.64
C ILE A 523 -14.38 -38.32 11.76
N GLY A 524 -13.23 -38.68 11.19
CA GLY A 524 -13.07 -39.78 10.23
C GLY A 524 -13.27 -39.36 8.77
N ALA A 525 -13.21 -38.06 8.47
CA ALA A 525 -13.14 -37.55 7.11
C ALA A 525 -11.69 -37.62 6.57
N ILE A 526 -11.52 -37.34 5.29
CA ILE A 526 -10.22 -37.36 4.62
C ILE A 526 -9.89 -35.93 4.16
N PRO A 527 -9.17 -35.11 4.97
CA PRO A 527 -8.81 -33.77 4.57
C PRO A 527 -7.78 -33.80 3.44
N ILE A 528 -7.95 -32.94 2.45
CA ILE A 528 -6.99 -32.73 1.37
C ILE A 528 -6.71 -31.24 1.22
N PHE A 529 -5.44 -30.88 1.24
CA PHE A 529 -5.01 -29.53 0.89
C PHE A 529 -5.21 -29.29 -0.61
N ILE A 530 -6.03 -28.28 -0.93
CA ILE A 530 -6.19 -27.77 -2.29
C ILE A 530 -6.09 -26.25 -2.24
N GLY A 531 -5.07 -25.71 -2.92
CA GLY A 531 -4.89 -24.27 -3.08
C GLY A 531 -6.14 -23.62 -3.67
N TYR A 532 -6.43 -22.38 -3.24
CA TYR A 532 -7.70 -21.72 -3.52
C TYR A 532 -8.03 -21.64 -5.02
N GLN A 533 -7.02 -21.38 -5.85
CA GLN A 533 -7.12 -21.31 -7.31
C GLN A 533 -7.61 -22.61 -7.97
N ASN A 534 -7.36 -23.77 -7.34
CA ASN A 534 -7.74 -25.08 -7.86
C ASN A 534 -9.08 -25.56 -7.26
N LEU A 535 -9.61 -24.86 -6.24
CA LEU A 535 -10.81 -25.26 -5.53
C LEU A 535 -12.06 -25.34 -6.42
N PRO A 536 -12.37 -24.36 -7.30
CA PRO A 536 -13.56 -24.43 -8.14
C PRO A 536 -13.59 -25.67 -9.03
N GLU A 537 -12.44 -26.06 -9.61
CA GLU A 537 -12.36 -27.25 -10.46
C GLU A 537 -12.48 -28.53 -9.63
N ALA A 538 -11.87 -28.58 -8.45
CA ALA A 538 -11.99 -29.71 -7.53
C ALA A 538 -13.44 -29.94 -7.06
N LEU A 539 -14.19 -28.86 -6.81
CA LEU A 539 -15.62 -28.94 -6.45
C LEU A 539 -16.48 -29.33 -7.65
N LYS A 540 -16.20 -28.76 -8.84
CA LYS A 540 -16.93 -29.07 -10.08
C LYS A 540 -16.79 -30.53 -10.51
N THR A 541 -15.63 -31.13 -10.26
CA THR A 541 -15.34 -32.54 -10.59
C THR A 541 -15.67 -33.51 -9.46
N ASP A 542 -16.25 -33.02 -8.35
CA ASP A 542 -16.50 -33.80 -7.13
C ASP A 542 -15.26 -34.51 -6.57
N THR A 543 -14.05 -33.98 -6.84
CA THR A 543 -12.80 -34.46 -6.23
C THR A 543 -12.84 -34.32 -4.71
N VAL A 544 -13.51 -33.27 -4.22
CA VAL A 544 -13.79 -33.03 -2.80
C VAL A 544 -15.28 -32.84 -2.60
N PHE A 545 -15.81 -33.44 -1.54
CA PHE A 545 -17.23 -33.44 -1.22
C PHE A 545 -17.66 -32.15 -0.50
N CYS A 546 -16.78 -31.64 0.36
CA CYS A 546 -17.06 -30.54 1.26
C CYS A 546 -15.86 -29.59 1.35
N GLN A 547 -16.12 -28.32 1.65
CA GLN A 547 -15.13 -27.31 1.95
C GLN A 547 -15.68 -26.35 3.01
N GLU A 548 -14.82 -25.52 3.59
CA GLU A 548 -15.20 -24.50 4.56
C GLU A 548 -14.60 -23.14 4.22
N ASN A 549 -15.38 -22.06 4.37
CA ASN A 549 -14.96 -20.68 4.12
C ASN A 549 -15.93 -19.65 4.72
N PRO A 550 -15.52 -18.38 4.88
CA PRO A 550 -16.43 -17.30 5.23
C PRO A 550 -17.55 -17.13 4.20
N ALA A 551 -18.75 -16.75 4.66
CA ALA A 551 -19.92 -16.56 3.80
C ALA A 551 -19.66 -15.56 2.66
N GLY A 552 -18.97 -14.45 2.95
CA GLY A 552 -18.54 -13.47 1.93
C GLY A 552 -17.68 -14.12 0.85
N ASN A 553 -16.70 -14.94 1.23
CA ASN A 553 -15.84 -15.63 0.27
C ASN A 553 -16.62 -16.66 -0.56
N ILE A 554 -17.54 -17.42 0.04
CA ILE A 554 -18.39 -18.38 -0.70
C ILE A 554 -19.19 -17.67 -1.79
N LEU A 555 -19.72 -16.48 -1.48
CA LEU A 555 -20.50 -15.66 -2.41
C LEU A 555 -19.62 -15.04 -3.51
N GLU A 556 -18.55 -14.35 -3.13
CA GLU A 556 -17.71 -13.59 -4.06
C GLU A 556 -17.04 -14.47 -5.10
N THR A 557 -16.62 -15.68 -4.72
CA THR A 557 -15.90 -16.59 -5.63
C THR A 557 -16.79 -17.62 -6.31
N GLY A 558 -18.10 -17.57 -6.03
CA GLY A 558 -19.08 -18.35 -6.76
C GLY A 558 -19.10 -19.84 -6.40
N LEU A 559 -18.58 -20.23 -5.22
CA LEU A 559 -18.54 -21.65 -4.81
C LEU A 559 -19.94 -22.27 -4.74
N TYR A 560 -20.97 -21.46 -4.49
CA TYR A 560 -22.39 -21.86 -4.50
C TYR A 560 -22.85 -22.52 -5.82
N ARG A 561 -22.10 -22.36 -6.92
CA ARG A 561 -22.40 -23.03 -8.19
C ARG A 561 -22.15 -24.54 -8.15
N TYR A 562 -21.26 -24.98 -7.25
CA TYR A 562 -20.85 -26.39 -7.09
C TYR A 562 -21.19 -26.93 -5.70
N GLN A 563 -21.63 -26.06 -4.78
CA GLN A 563 -21.95 -26.40 -3.41
C GLN A 563 -23.38 -25.92 -3.12
N HIS A 564 -24.29 -26.87 -2.93
CA HIS A 564 -25.73 -26.60 -2.87
C HIS A 564 -26.27 -26.50 -1.44
N PHE A 565 -25.51 -26.99 -0.46
CA PHE A 565 -25.88 -26.94 0.95
C PHE A 565 -24.88 -26.09 1.73
N LEU A 566 -25.38 -25.28 2.67
CA LEU A 566 -24.59 -24.57 3.66
C LEU A 566 -25.00 -25.08 5.04
N THR A 567 -24.06 -25.60 5.81
CA THR A 567 -24.32 -26.05 7.18
C THR A 567 -24.21 -24.86 8.11
N ASP A 568 -25.30 -24.56 8.81
CA ASP A 568 -25.41 -23.43 9.73
C ASP A 568 -24.73 -23.75 11.06
N ILE A 569 -23.42 -23.93 10.98
CA ILE A 569 -22.55 -24.15 12.13
C ILE A 569 -21.30 -23.27 11.98
N PRO A 570 -21.22 -22.14 12.72
CA PRO A 570 -20.05 -21.28 12.70
C PRO A 570 -18.88 -22.02 13.36
N PHE A 571 -18.06 -22.65 12.53
CA PHE A 571 -17.09 -23.65 12.98
C PHE A 571 -15.79 -23.03 13.49
N THR A 572 -15.28 -22.01 12.81
CA THR A 572 -14.06 -21.29 13.18
C THR A 572 -14.18 -19.85 12.73
N LEU A 573 -13.71 -18.89 13.53
CA LEU A 573 -13.60 -17.50 13.12
C LEU A 573 -12.26 -17.32 12.38
N SER A 574 -12.29 -16.84 11.14
CA SER A 574 -11.07 -16.54 10.40
C SER A 574 -10.39 -15.31 10.99
N SER A 575 -9.23 -15.48 11.62
CA SER A 575 -8.46 -14.39 12.25
C SER A 575 -7.22 -14.04 11.44
N GLU A 576 -6.99 -12.75 11.26
CA GLU A 576 -5.98 -12.21 10.33
C GLU A 576 -5.14 -11.16 11.08
N ALA A 577 -3.84 -11.38 11.19
CA ALA A 577 -2.92 -10.48 11.87
C ALA A 577 -2.59 -9.27 11.00
N LEU A 578 -2.85 -8.07 11.52
CA LEU A 578 -2.32 -6.82 10.99
C LEU A 578 -0.92 -6.60 11.55
N LEU A 579 0.08 -6.76 10.69
CA LEU A 579 1.49 -6.61 10.99
C LEU A 579 2.03 -5.31 10.43
N VAL A 580 2.93 -4.68 11.17
CA VAL A 580 3.69 -3.50 10.76
C VAL A 580 5.17 -3.82 10.91
N SER A 581 6.02 -3.45 9.95
CA SER A 581 7.47 -3.57 10.13
C SER A 581 7.95 -2.73 11.32
N SER A 582 8.80 -3.27 12.19
CA SER A 582 9.35 -2.51 13.33
C SER A 582 10.16 -1.31 12.86
N ASN A 583 10.91 -1.44 11.76
CA ASN A 583 11.67 -0.34 11.17
C ASN A 583 10.75 0.83 10.77
N VAL A 584 9.61 0.52 10.14
CA VAL A 584 8.61 1.52 9.77
C VAL A 584 8.04 2.17 11.02
N TRP A 585 7.63 1.36 12.00
CA TRP A 585 7.08 1.84 13.26
C TRP A 585 8.04 2.81 13.99
N GLU A 586 9.32 2.45 14.09
CA GLU A 586 10.37 3.26 14.71
C GLU A 586 10.71 4.53 13.91
N SER A 587 10.45 4.53 12.59
CA SER A 587 10.64 5.71 11.73
C SER A 587 9.52 6.75 11.84
N LEU A 588 8.37 6.38 12.43
CA LEU A 588 7.26 7.29 12.70
C LEU A 588 7.58 8.14 13.92
N SER A 589 7.25 9.44 13.85
CA SER A 589 7.33 10.30 15.05
C SER A 589 6.33 9.86 16.13
N PRO A 590 6.51 10.25 17.41
CA PRO A 590 5.58 9.89 18.47
C PRO A 590 4.13 10.31 18.19
N GLU A 591 3.93 11.45 17.51
CA GLU A 591 2.61 11.90 17.06
C GLU A 591 2.05 10.99 15.97
N GLN A 592 2.85 10.64 14.96
CA GLN A 592 2.46 9.69 13.91
C GLN A 592 2.15 8.30 14.47
N GLN A 593 2.91 7.80 15.44
CA GLN A 593 2.64 6.54 16.13
C GLN A 593 1.32 6.57 16.90
N THR A 594 1.02 7.69 17.57
CA THR A 594 -0.26 7.88 18.28
C THR A 594 -1.42 7.86 17.29
N ILE A 595 -1.35 8.68 16.24
CA ILE A 595 -2.37 8.73 15.17
C ILE A 595 -2.54 7.36 14.54
N PHE A 596 -1.45 6.67 14.21
CA PHE A 596 -1.49 5.34 13.63
C PHE A 596 -2.22 4.35 14.55
N THR A 597 -1.88 4.32 15.83
CA THR A 597 -2.51 3.42 16.81
C THR A 597 -4.00 3.67 16.92
N GLU A 598 -4.41 4.93 17.04
CA GLU A 598 -5.83 5.30 17.11
C GLU A 598 -6.58 4.94 15.82
N CYS A 599 -5.99 5.22 14.65
CA CYS A 599 -6.58 4.88 13.36
C CYS A 599 -6.74 3.37 13.17
N VAL A 600 -5.77 2.57 13.61
CA VAL A 600 -5.89 1.10 13.56
C VAL A 600 -6.98 0.62 14.53
N SER A 601 -7.06 1.18 15.74
CA SER A 601 -8.11 0.83 16.71
C SER A 601 -9.50 1.11 16.15
N ASP A 602 -9.72 2.31 15.59
CA ASP A 602 -11.01 2.70 15.00
C ASP A 602 -11.35 1.87 13.76
N THR A 603 -10.35 1.56 12.93
CA THR A 603 -10.52 0.68 11.77
C THR A 603 -10.91 -0.72 12.20
N THR A 604 -10.30 -1.23 13.27
CA THR A 604 -10.57 -2.57 13.80
C THR A 604 -12.03 -2.64 14.27
N ALA A 605 -12.49 -1.70 15.09
CA ALA A 605 -13.88 -1.64 15.52
C ALA A 605 -14.86 -1.59 14.34
N TRP A 606 -14.59 -0.72 13.35
CA TRP A 606 -15.38 -0.63 12.13
C TRP A 606 -15.38 -1.96 11.34
N LEU A 607 -14.24 -2.64 11.25
CA LEU A 607 -14.11 -3.88 10.49
C LEU A 607 -14.93 -5.02 11.09
N TYR A 608 -14.96 -5.16 12.42
CA TYR A 608 -15.76 -6.20 13.08
C TYR A 608 -17.27 -5.98 12.89
N GLU A 609 -17.73 -4.72 12.97
CA GLU A 609 -19.12 -4.36 12.67
C GLU A 609 -19.48 -4.64 11.20
N GLU A 610 -18.66 -4.15 10.27
CA GLU A 610 -18.90 -4.33 8.84
C GLU A 610 -18.78 -5.79 8.40
N GLN A 611 -17.88 -6.58 9.00
CA GLN A 611 -17.76 -8.01 8.76
C GLN A 611 -19.03 -8.77 9.19
N SER A 612 -19.60 -8.41 10.34
CA SER A 612 -20.84 -9.03 10.84
C SER A 612 -21.98 -8.75 9.85
N ARG A 613 -22.12 -7.49 9.43
CA ARG A 613 -23.10 -7.07 8.40
C ARG A 613 -22.88 -7.78 7.06
N LEU A 614 -21.62 -7.92 6.63
CA LEU A 614 -21.27 -8.61 5.39
C LEU A 614 -21.64 -10.10 5.45
N THR A 615 -21.47 -10.73 6.62
CA THR A 615 -21.79 -12.15 6.82
C THR A 615 -23.29 -12.39 6.69
N GLU A 616 -24.10 -11.63 7.42
CA GLU A 616 -25.57 -11.69 7.33
C GLU A 616 -26.07 -11.45 5.91
N HIS A 617 -25.54 -10.40 5.26
CA HIS A 617 -25.89 -10.07 3.89
C HIS A 617 -25.51 -11.20 2.91
N SER A 618 -24.33 -11.78 3.07
CA SER A 618 -23.85 -12.85 2.20
C SER A 618 -24.66 -14.12 2.37
N LEU A 619 -24.95 -14.53 3.60
CA LEU A 619 -25.83 -15.69 3.89
C LEU A 619 -27.23 -15.50 3.31
N SER A 620 -27.80 -14.29 3.44
CA SER A 620 -29.09 -13.94 2.85
C SER A 620 -29.06 -14.06 1.32
N ILE A 621 -28.05 -13.55 0.63
CA ILE A 621 -27.92 -13.68 -0.84
C ILE A 621 -27.73 -15.14 -1.25
N LEU A 622 -26.84 -15.87 -0.57
CA LEU A 622 -26.54 -17.27 -0.88
C LEU A 622 -27.80 -18.14 -0.81
N THR A 623 -28.64 -17.92 0.20
CA THR A 623 -29.86 -18.71 0.40
C THR A 623 -31.02 -18.22 -0.46
N SER A 624 -31.34 -16.92 -0.44
CA SER A 624 -32.54 -16.38 -1.10
C SER A 624 -32.39 -16.17 -2.60
N GLN A 625 -31.18 -15.85 -3.09
CA GLN A 625 -30.95 -15.49 -4.49
C GLN A 625 -30.12 -16.53 -5.25
N LYS A 626 -29.15 -17.17 -4.59
CA LYS A 626 -28.29 -18.19 -5.23
C LYS A 626 -28.77 -19.62 -5.03
N GLY A 627 -29.80 -19.83 -4.21
CA GLY A 627 -30.50 -21.11 -4.07
C GLY A 627 -29.78 -22.15 -3.23
N MET A 628 -28.78 -21.77 -2.43
CA MET A 628 -28.18 -22.68 -1.45
C MET A 628 -29.21 -23.03 -0.36
N ARG A 629 -29.25 -24.31 0.03
CA ARG A 629 -30.12 -24.80 1.10
C ARG A 629 -29.38 -24.75 2.44
N LEU A 630 -29.99 -24.11 3.41
CA LEU A 630 -29.47 -24.08 4.77
C LEU A 630 -29.75 -25.41 5.46
N VAL A 631 -28.72 -26.02 6.03
CA VAL A 631 -28.81 -27.23 6.84
C VAL A 631 -28.62 -26.79 8.28
N HIS A 632 -29.64 -27.02 9.11
CA HIS A 632 -29.60 -26.69 10.54
C HIS A 632 -29.34 -27.98 11.34
N PRO A 633 -28.14 -28.17 11.91
CA PRO A 633 -27.89 -29.25 12.84
C PRO A 633 -28.81 -29.12 14.06
N ASP A 634 -29.41 -30.22 14.50
CA ASP A 634 -30.16 -30.26 15.76
C ASP A 634 -29.21 -30.22 16.98
N ALA A 635 -29.78 -30.19 18.18
CA ALA A 635 -28.99 -30.05 19.42
C ALA A 635 -27.96 -31.17 19.60
N ASP A 636 -28.33 -32.41 19.25
CA ASP A 636 -27.43 -33.57 19.37
C ASP A 636 -26.29 -33.49 18.36
N ALA A 637 -26.59 -33.11 17.12
CA ALA A 637 -25.58 -32.89 16.10
C ALA A 637 -24.64 -31.73 16.47
N GLN A 638 -25.17 -30.60 16.96
CA GLN A 638 -24.35 -29.47 17.43
C GLN A 638 -23.41 -29.88 18.58
N ALA A 639 -23.90 -30.67 19.53
CA ALA A 639 -23.08 -31.21 20.61
C ALA A 639 -21.98 -32.13 20.07
N ALA A 640 -22.30 -33.00 19.10
CA ALA A 640 -21.33 -33.88 18.45
C ALA A 640 -20.22 -33.10 17.73
N TRP A 641 -20.55 -32.04 16.97
CA TRP A 641 -19.56 -31.17 16.33
C TRP A 641 -18.58 -30.58 17.34
N LYS A 642 -19.08 -30.07 18.48
CA LYS A 642 -18.23 -29.51 19.56
C LYS A 642 -17.38 -30.58 20.24
N GLN A 643 -17.93 -31.77 20.50
CA GLN A 643 -17.21 -32.87 21.15
C GLN A 643 -15.97 -33.32 20.38
N TYR A 644 -16.01 -33.35 19.04
CA TYR A 644 -14.82 -33.67 18.25
C TYR A 644 -13.72 -32.59 18.39
N ALA A 645 -14.10 -31.33 18.64
CA ALA A 645 -13.16 -30.24 18.85
C ALA A 645 -12.49 -30.33 20.23
N ASP A 646 -13.15 -30.90 21.24
CA ASP A 646 -12.60 -31.08 22.58
C ASP A 646 -11.26 -31.82 22.57
N THR A 647 -11.07 -32.76 21.64
CA THR A 647 -9.80 -33.49 21.47
C THR A 647 -8.65 -32.53 21.14
N LEU A 648 -8.90 -31.57 20.25
CA LEU A 648 -7.93 -30.53 19.90
C LEU A 648 -7.74 -29.54 21.06
N HIS A 649 -8.83 -29.06 21.66
CA HIS A 649 -8.78 -28.16 22.81
C HIS A 649 -7.96 -28.74 23.98
N ASN A 650 -8.10 -30.04 24.23
CA ASN A 650 -7.34 -30.75 25.27
C ASN A 650 -5.82 -30.71 25.05
N THR A 651 -5.36 -30.57 23.80
CA THR A 651 -3.93 -30.42 23.46
C THR A 651 -3.41 -29.05 23.91
N TYR A 652 -4.25 -28.02 23.86
CA TYR A 652 -3.86 -26.63 24.16
C TYR A 652 -4.29 -26.13 25.54
N LYS A 653 -5.11 -26.89 26.27
CA LYS A 653 -5.72 -26.46 27.56
C LYS A 653 -4.76 -25.96 28.62
N ASN A 654 -3.50 -26.42 28.56
CA ASN A 654 -2.48 -26.04 29.52
C ASN A 654 -1.64 -24.83 29.09
N THR A 655 -1.78 -24.37 27.85
CA THR A 655 -1.04 -23.21 27.33
C THR A 655 -1.55 -21.91 27.97
N PRO A 656 -0.66 -20.93 28.23
CA PRO A 656 -1.07 -19.64 28.80
C PRO A 656 -2.12 -18.91 27.97
N LEU A 657 -1.93 -18.85 26.65
CA LEU A 657 -2.84 -18.18 25.73
C LEU A 657 -4.25 -18.79 25.77
N TYR A 658 -4.37 -20.13 25.72
CA TYR A 658 -5.67 -20.79 25.80
C TYR A 658 -6.40 -20.43 27.10
N LYS A 659 -5.73 -20.54 28.25
CA LYS A 659 -6.34 -20.26 29.56
C LYS A 659 -6.85 -18.82 29.65
N LYS A 660 -6.04 -17.85 29.20
CA LYS A 660 -6.44 -16.44 29.22
C LYS A 660 -7.61 -16.15 28.27
N ILE A 661 -7.65 -16.80 27.10
CA ILE A 661 -8.80 -16.71 26.20
C ILE A 661 -10.06 -17.26 26.87
N GLN A 662 -9.99 -18.41 27.55
CA GLN A 662 -11.15 -18.96 28.27
C GLN A 662 -11.65 -18.00 29.36
N THR A 663 -10.77 -17.34 30.11
CA THR A 663 -11.16 -16.32 31.11
C THR A 663 -11.92 -15.16 30.46
N VAL A 664 -11.42 -14.63 29.33
CA VAL A 664 -12.12 -13.56 28.59
C VAL A 664 -13.48 -14.03 28.08
N LYS A 665 -13.59 -15.28 27.62
CA LYS A 665 -14.89 -15.83 27.19
C LYS A 665 -15.92 -15.87 28.32
N GLU A 666 -15.51 -16.26 29.52
CA GLU A 666 -16.38 -16.30 30.70
C GLU A 666 -16.85 -14.89 31.08
N GLU A 667 -15.98 -13.88 30.99
CA GLU A 667 -16.32 -12.48 31.27
C GLU A 667 -17.34 -11.88 30.29
N PHE A 668 -17.36 -12.36 29.05
CA PHE A 668 -18.22 -11.85 27.97
C PHE A 668 -19.23 -12.88 27.46
N HIS A 669 -19.71 -13.78 28.33
CA HIS A 669 -20.67 -14.84 27.96
C HIS A 669 -22.08 -14.32 27.66
N ASP A 670 -22.52 -13.26 28.38
CA ASP A 670 -23.91 -12.76 28.38
C ASP A 670 -24.09 -11.40 27.65
N VAL A 671 -23.11 -10.99 26.84
CA VAL A 671 -23.15 -9.76 26.01
C VAL A 671 -23.28 -10.14 24.55
#